data_AF-A0A6J0KEY9-F1
#
_entry.id   AF-A0A6J0KEY9-F1
#
_cell.length_a   1.000
_cell.length_b   1.000
_cell.length_c   1.000
_cell.angle_alpha   90.00
_cell.angle_beta   90.00
_cell.angle_gamma   90.00
#
_symmetry.space_group_name_H-M   'P 1'
#
loop_
_entity.id
_entity.type
_entity.pdbx_description
1 polymer ?
#
loop_
_entity_poly.entity_id
_entity_poly.type
_entity_poly.pdbx_seq_one_letter_code
_entity_poly.pdbx_strand_id
1 'polypeptide(L)'
;MATQESPPPGTSSAMRNAFGTVLSALILLLIGVLAFSIRLFSVIKYESVIHEFDPYFNYRVTQFLSKNGIYEFWNWFDDRTWYPLGRVIGGTVYPGLTLTAGTIWWALNAINIPLSVETVCVFTAPVFSAFASWATYLLTKEVKGSGAGLAAAALLAMVPSYISRSVAGSYDNEAVAIFALIFTFYLYIKTLNTGSLFYATLNALTYFYMVCSWGGYTFIINLIPMHVLLCIVTGRYSPRLYIAYAPLVVLGTLLAALVPVVGFNAVLTSEHFASFLVFIIIHVVALVYYIKGILSPKMFKVAVTLVVSIGLVVCLIVVAVLVALVASSPTGGWSGRSLSLLDPTYASKYIPIIASVSEHQPPTWPSYFMDINVLAFLVPAGIIACFSPLSDASSFVVLYIVMSVYFSGVMVRLMLVLAPAACIMSGIALSQAFDVFTASIKYQLGRSSNSKDDAEDNTSTNNAPKDDSSSGKTDKGEEVAKERSSKKGKKKEREPADKPSVKSKIAKKRALVLPLEASIVALLLLIMLGAFYVIHCVWAAAEAYSAPSIVLTSQSRDGLHVFDDFRESYAWLSHNTDVDDKVASWWDYGYQTTAMANRTVIVDNNTWNNTHIATVGTAMSSPEKAAWEIFNSLDVKYVLVVFGGLIGYPSDDINKFLWMVRIGGGVFPHIKEADYLRDGQYRIDSEATPTMLNCLMYKLSYYRFVETDGKAYDRVRRTEIGKKNFKLTHFEEVFTSHHWMVRIYKLKPQKNRIRGRAKKLKLKTSSGLDSKPAKKNPWI
;
A
#
# COMPACT_ATOMS: atom_id res chain seq x y z
N MET A 1 22.35 -20.18 14.30
CA MET A 1 23.21 -21.00 13.43
C MET A 1 24.60 -21.08 14.04
N ALA A 2 25.33 -22.17 13.84
CA ALA A 2 26.77 -22.16 14.10
C ALA A 2 27.44 -21.27 13.05
N THR A 3 28.39 -20.44 13.47
CA THR A 3 29.26 -19.68 12.58
C THR A 3 29.98 -20.64 11.64
N GLN A 4 29.78 -20.49 10.33
CA GLN A 4 30.68 -21.13 9.37
C GLN A 4 32.04 -20.46 9.53
N GLU A 5 33.01 -21.19 10.06
CA GLU A 5 34.41 -20.78 10.03
C GLU A 5 34.80 -20.52 8.58
N SER A 6 35.32 -19.32 8.31
CA SER A 6 35.85 -18.98 7.01
C SER A 6 37.05 -19.88 6.70
N PRO A 7 37.04 -20.68 5.61
CA PRO A 7 38.17 -21.54 5.29
C PRO A 7 39.43 -20.70 5.03
N PRO A 8 40.63 -21.23 5.31
CA PRO A 8 41.86 -20.49 5.14
C PRO A 8 42.06 -20.02 3.69
N PRO A 9 42.63 -18.82 3.49
CA PRO A 9 42.84 -18.25 2.16
C PRO A 9 43.76 -19.16 1.32
N GLY A 10 43.46 -19.26 0.02
CA GLY A 10 44.18 -20.11 -0.93
C GLY A 10 43.53 -21.48 -1.22
N THR A 11 42.49 -21.88 -0.49
CA THR A 11 41.75 -23.13 -0.78
C THR A 11 40.75 -22.97 -1.94
N SER A 12 40.49 -24.04 -2.70
CA SER A 12 39.50 -24.05 -3.79
C SER A 12 38.06 -23.75 -3.30
N SER A 13 37.76 -24.09 -2.05
CA SER A 13 36.52 -23.70 -1.36
C SER A 13 36.47 -22.21 -1.05
N ALA A 14 37.57 -21.58 -0.63
CA ALA A 14 37.66 -20.14 -0.44
C ALA A 14 37.47 -19.38 -1.76
N MET A 15 38.14 -19.80 -2.85
CA MET A 15 37.91 -19.21 -4.19
C MET A 15 36.46 -19.34 -4.65
N ARG A 16 35.83 -20.52 -4.46
CA ARG A 16 34.42 -20.71 -4.85
C ARG A 16 33.46 -19.84 -4.01
N ASN A 17 33.75 -19.63 -2.73
CA ASN A 17 32.96 -18.75 -1.86
C ASN A 17 33.15 -17.27 -2.23
N ALA A 18 34.38 -16.85 -2.57
CA ALA A 18 34.68 -15.51 -3.06
C ALA A 18 33.95 -15.23 -4.39
N PHE A 19 34.07 -16.14 -5.36
CA PHE A 19 33.37 -16.05 -6.65
C PHE A 19 31.84 -16.01 -6.47
N GLY A 20 31.28 -16.86 -5.61
CA GLY A 20 29.85 -16.83 -5.28
C GLY A 20 29.40 -15.52 -4.63
N THR A 21 30.26 -14.86 -3.86
CA THR A 21 29.98 -13.56 -3.23
C THR A 21 30.02 -12.44 -4.27
N VAL A 22 31.03 -12.42 -5.16
CA VAL A 22 31.13 -11.48 -6.28
C VAL A 22 29.93 -11.62 -7.22
N LEU A 23 29.57 -12.86 -7.58
CA LEU A 23 28.40 -13.15 -8.41
C LEU A 23 27.09 -12.68 -7.74
N SER A 24 26.94 -12.90 -6.44
CA SER A 24 25.77 -12.41 -5.68
C SER A 24 25.68 -10.88 -5.69
N ALA A 25 26.82 -10.18 -5.55
CA ALA A 25 26.87 -8.72 -5.62
C ALA A 25 26.53 -8.19 -7.02
N LEU A 26 27.07 -8.83 -8.07
CA LEU A 26 26.75 -8.49 -9.46
C LEU A 26 25.25 -8.70 -9.77
N ILE A 27 24.66 -9.80 -9.32
CA ILE A 27 23.23 -10.06 -9.48
C ILE A 27 22.40 -8.99 -8.76
N LEU A 28 22.78 -8.58 -7.54
CA LEU A 28 22.07 -7.51 -6.82
C LEU A 28 22.19 -6.14 -7.49
N LEU A 29 23.32 -5.83 -8.12
CA LEU A 29 23.49 -4.64 -8.95
C LEU A 29 22.53 -4.69 -10.15
N LEU A 30 22.51 -5.81 -10.88
CA LEU A 30 21.63 -6.01 -12.04
C LEU A 30 20.14 -5.96 -11.65
N ILE A 31 19.75 -6.52 -10.50
CA ILE A 31 18.39 -6.41 -9.95
C ILE A 31 18.05 -4.95 -9.63
N GLY A 32 18.99 -4.17 -9.08
CA GLY A 32 18.80 -2.74 -8.82
C GLY A 32 18.59 -1.93 -10.11
N VAL A 33 19.41 -2.18 -11.14
CA VAL A 33 19.25 -1.56 -12.47
C VAL A 33 17.90 -1.95 -13.08
N LEU A 34 17.54 -3.23 -13.06
CA LEU A 34 16.25 -3.73 -13.58
C LEU A 34 15.05 -3.09 -12.86
N ALA A 35 15.09 -3.01 -11.52
CA ALA A 35 14.06 -2.39 -10.70
C ALA A 35 13.85 -0.91 -11.06
N PHE A 36 14.95 -0.18 -11.33
CA PHE A 36 14.91 1.20 -11.79
C PHE A 36 14.36 1.32 -13.22
N SER A 37 14.95 0.58 -14.18
CA SER A 37 14.61 0.68 -15.61
C SER A 37 13.15 0.33 -15.92
N ILE A 38 12.57 -0.69 -15.29
CA ILE A 38 11.17 -1.11 -15.56
C ILE A 38 10.13 -0.05 -15.14
N ARG A 39 10.52 0.92 -14.31
CA ARG A 39 9.66 2.03 -13.83
C ARG A 39 9.75 3.29 -14.67
N LEU A 40 10.61 3.32 -15.69
CA LEU A 40 10.84 4.50 -16.55
C LEU A 40 9.87 4.58 -17.75
N PHE A 41 9.01 3.59 -17.98
CA PHE A 41 8.13 3.57 -19.16
C PHE A 41 7.25 4.82 -19.29
N SER A 42 6.77 5.40 -18.19
CA SER A 42 6.01 6.65 -18.21
C SER A 42 6.85 7.81 -18.75
N VAL A 43 8.03 8.04 -18.15
CA VAL A 43 8.96 9.11 -18.51
C VAL A 43 9.58 8.93 -19.91
N ILE A 44 9.63 7.70 -20.43
CA ILE A 44 10.13 7.42 -21.80
C ILE A 44 9.03 7.56 -22.85
N LYS A 45 7.78 7.16 -22.55
CA LYS A 45 6.64 7.30 -23.47
C LYS A 45 6.05 8.72 -23.50
N TYR A 46 6.18 9.45 -22.39
CA TYR A 46 5.58 10.78 -22.16
C TYR A 46 6.65 11.79 -21.69
N GLU A 47 6.23 12.82 -20.97
CA GLU A 47 7.10 13.83 -20.37
C GLU A 47 7.47 13.44 -18.92
N SER A 48 8.60 13.93 -18.40
CA SER A 48 9.02 13.73 -17.00
C SER A 48 8.22 14.60 -16.04
N VAL A 49 6.93 14.32 -15.90
CA VAL A 49 5.96 15.06 -15.07
C VAL A 49 5.43 14.16 -13.97
N ILE A 50 4.91 14.76 -12.90
CA ILE A 50 4.22 14.04 -11.82
C ILE A 50 2.89 13.46 -12.31
N HIS A 51 2.50 12.30 -11.78
CA HIS A 51 1.28 11.58 -12.15
C HIS A 51 0.30 11.48 -10.97
N GLU A 52 -0.92 11.02 -11.25
CA GLU A 52 -2.06 10.93 -10.31
C GLU A 52 -2.52 12.30 -9.76
N PHE A 53 -3.34 12.29 -8.70
CA PHE A 53 -3.88 13.50 -8.07
C PHE A 53 -3.11 13.83 -6.78
N ASP A 54 -2.84 12.81 -5.95
CA ASP A 54 -2.23 12.95 -4.63
C ASP A 54 -0.76 13.44 -4.65
N PRO A 55 0.12 12.96 -5.56
CA PRO A 55 1.53 13.40 -5.61
C PRO A 55 1.76 14.89 -5.81
N TYR A 56 0.81 15.64 -6.40
CA TYR A 56 0.91 17.09 -6.57
C TYR A 56 0.98 17.85 -5.25
N PHE A 57 0.30 17.35 -4.21
CA PHE A 57 0.41 17.90 -2.87
C PHE A 57 1.81 17.68 -2.28
N ASN A 58 2.29 16.43 -2.31
CA ASN A 58 3.62 16.06 -1.82
C ASN A 58 4.72 16.88 -2.51
N TYR A 59 4.59 17.13 -3.82
CA TYR A 59 5.50 17.98 -4.58
C TYR A 59 5.46 19.43 -4.14
N ARG A 60 4.28 20.06 -4.01
CA ARG A 60 4.14 21.43 -3.51
C ARG A 60 4.75 21.59 -2.11
N VAL A 61 4.55 20.61 -1.23
CA VAL A 61 5.16 20.58 0.11
C VAL A 61 6.69 20.47 0.02
N THR A 62 7.22 19.65 -0.90
CA THR A 62 8.67 19.48 -1.10
C THR A 62 9.32 20.72 -1.72
N GLN A 63 8.64 21.42 -2.63
CA GLN A 63 9.04 22.74 -3.13
C GLN A 63 9.09 23.79 -2.02
N PHE A 64 8.13 23.78 -1.08
CA PHE A 64 8.13 24.70 0.06
C PHE A 64 9.32 24.40 0.98
N LEU A 65 9.50 23.12 1.36
CA LEU A 65 10.62 22.65 2.18
C LEU A 65 12.00 23.03 1.58
N SER A 66 12.17 22.91 0.27
CA SER A 66 13.45 23.20 -0.39
C SER A 66 13.79 24.69 -0.46
N LYS A 67 12.79 25.57 -0.51
CA LYS A 67 12.93 27.04 -0.58
C LYS A 67 13.04 27.68 0.81
N ASN A 68 12.22 27.22 1.75
CA ASN A 68 12.01 27.87 3.05
C ASN A 68 12.67 27.12 4.22
N GLY A 69 13.12 25.88 3.99
CA GLY A 69 13.79 25.06 4.99
C GLY A 69 12.86 24.38 6.00
N ILE A 70 13.46 23.64 6.93
CA ILE A 70 12.75 22.70 7.81
C ILE A 70 11.87 23.44 8.84
N TYR A 71 12.37 24.50 9.48
CA TYR A 71 11.65 25.18 10.56
C TYR A 71 10.38 25.90 10.08
N GLU A 72 10.41 26.53 8.90
CA GLU A 72 9.22 27.12 8.30
C GLU A 72 8.22 26.04 7.86
N PHE A 73 8.69 24.93 7.28
CA PHE A 73 7.84 23.80 6.92
C PHE A 73 7.07 23.22 8.13
N TRP A 74 7.73 23.05 9.28
CA TRP A 74 7.07 22.53 10.49
C TRP A 74 5.97 23.45 11.03
N ASN A 75 6.13 24.77 10.87
CA ASN A 75 5.16 25.78 11.31
C ASN A 75 4.24 26.26 10.17
N TRP A 76 4.26 25.60 9.01
CA TRP A 76 3.54 26.11 7.83
C TRP A 76 2.03 25.96 7.96
N PHE A 77 1.33 27.10 7.97
CA PHE A 77 -0.10 27.22 7.72
C PHE A 77 -0.32 27.59 6.26
N ASP A 78 -1.06 26.75 5.53
CA ASP A 78 -1.45 26.98 4.15
C ASP A 78 -2.84 27.64 4.09
N ASP A 79 -2.86 28.90 3.65
CA ASP A 79 -4.05 29.71 3.45
C ASP A 79 -4.73 29.47 2.09
N ARG A 80 -4.04 28.79 1.16
CA ARG A 80 -4.53 28.51 -0.20
C ARG A 80 -5.39 27.24 -0.31
N THR A 81 -5.42 26.39 0.70
CA THR A 81 -6.28 25.19 0.72
C THR A 81 -7.34 25.29 1.82
N TRP A 82 -8.49 24.63 1.60
CA TRP A 82 -9.63 24.65 2.52
C TRP A 82 -10.16 26.05 2.87
N TYR A 83 -10.24 26.98 1.92
CA TYR A 83 -10.85 28.28 2.21
C TYR A 83 -12.31 28.11 2.70
N PRO A 84 -12.75 28.74 3.81
CA PRO A 84 -12.07 29.79 4.59
C PRO A 84 -11.29 29.32 5.84
N LEU A 85 -11.12 28.01 6.04
CA LEU A 85 -10.50 27.39 7.22
C LEU A 85 -8.96 27.42 7.20
N GLY A 86 -8.34 27.22 6.03
CA GLY A 86 -6.91 26.96 5.90
C GLY A 86 -6.50 25.55 6.37
N ARG A 87 -5.23 25.19 6.21
CA ARG A 87 -4.68 23.88 6.62
C ARG A 87 -3.29 24.02 7.27
N VAL A 88 -3.13 23.52 8.50
CA VAL A 88 -1.81 23.39 9.14
C VAL A 88 -1.07 22.20 8.52
N ILE A 89 -0.04 22.45 7.72
CA ILE A 89 0.63 21.39 6.94
C ILE A 89 1.55 20.55 7.82
N GLY A 90 2.44 21.18 8.61
CA GLY A 90 3.38 20.47 9.48
C GLY A 90 2.73 19.56 10.54
N GLY A 91 1.47 19.85 10.89
CA GLY A 91 0.65 19.05 11.81
C GLY A 91 -0.22 17.98 11.15
N THR A 92 -0.41 17.99 9.82
CA THR A 92 -1.38 17.11 9.11
C THR A 92 -0.77 16.26 8.00
N VAL A 93 0.57 16.23 7.87
CA VAL A 93 1.29 15.50 6.82
C VAL A 93 2.40 14.64 7.39
N TYR A 94 2.53 13.41 6.87
CA TYR A 94 3.65 12.51 7.12
C TYR A 94 4.92 13.07 6.45
N PRO A 95 5.93 13.57 7.20
CA PRO A 95 7.05 14.32 6.60
C PRO A 95 8.13 13.42 5.99
N GLY A 96 8.02 12.10 6.10
CA GLY A 96 9.08 11.15 5.71
C GLY A 96 9.43 11.21 4.23
N LEU A 97 8.43 11.25 3.33
CA LEU A 97 8.65 11.37 1.88
C LEU A 97 9.30 12.70 1.51
N THR A 98 8.78 13.81 2.04
CA THR A 98 9.22 15.18 1.68
C THR A 98 10.61 15.48 2.24
N LEU A 99 10.91 15.07 3.48
CA LEU A 99 12.26 15.15 4.05
C LEU A 99 13.25 14.25 3.30
N THR A 100 12.83 13.07 2.83
CA THR A 100 13.68 12.17 2.04
C THR A 100 14.07 12.80 0.70
N ALA A 101 13.10 13.33 -0.06
CA ALA A 101 13.41 14.02 -1.32
C ALA A 101 14.18 15.34 -1.12
N GLY A 102 13.83 16.12 -0.09
CA GLY A 102 14.54 17.36 0.25
C GLY A 102 16.00 17.12 0.64
N THR A 103 16.29 16.08 1.42
CA THR A 103 17.68 15.70 1.76
C THR A 103 18.46 15.17 0.57
N ILE A 104 17.83 14.39 -0.33
CA ILE A 104 18.45 14.00 -1.61
C ILE A 104 18.80 15.23 -2.45
N TRP A 105 17.88 16.19 -2.57
CA TRP A 105 18.10 17.44 -3.31
C TRP A 105 19.22 18.30 -2.71
N TRP A 106 19.25 18.49 -1.38
CA TRP A 106 20.35 19.19 -0.70
C TRP A 106 21.69 18.48 -0.87
N ALA A 107 21.73 17.14 -0.80
CA ALA A 107 22.95 16.37 -1.01
C ALA A 107 23.49 16.50 -2.46
N LEU A 108 22.61 16.47 -3.46
CA LEU A 108 22.98 16.66 -4.88
C LEU A 108 23.51 18.08 -5.14
N ASN A 109 22.86 19.09 -4.57
CA ASN A 109 23.33 20.48 -4.65
C ASN A 109 24.67 20.69 -3.94
N ALA A 110 24.91 20.03 -2.80
CA ALA A 110 26.20 20.07 -2.11
C ALA A 110 27.36 19.40 -2.88
N ILE A 111 27.03 18.55 -3.88
CA ILE A 111 27.97 17.94 -4.83
C ILE A 111 28.03 18.77 -6.14
N ASN A 112 27.40 19.95 -6.18
CA ASN A 112 27.28 20.85 -7.33
C ASN A 112 26.60 20.21 -8.56
N ILE A 113 25.61 19.34 -8.35
CA ILE A 113 24.76 18.78 -9.41
C ILE A 113 23.41 19.51 -9.38
N PRO A 114 23.19 20.56 -10.21
CA PRO A 114 22.01 21.41 -10.14
C PRO A 114 20.80 20.74 -10.79
N LEU A 115 20.11 19.89 -10.02
CA LEU A 115 18.85 19.25 -10.43
C LEU A 115 17.64 20.02 -9.91
N SER A 116 16.57 20.05 -10.71
CA SER A 116 15.30 20.61 -10.26
C SER A 116 14.68 19.72 -9.16
N VAL A 117 13.89 20.34 -8.27
CA VAL A 117 13.15 19.60 -7.23
C VAL A 117 12.17 18.60 -7.87
N GLU A 118 11.60 18.95 -9.03
CA GLU A 118 10.70 18.08 -9.80
C GLU A 118 11.37 16.79 -10.23
N THR A 119 12.55 16.89 -10.84
CA THR A 119 13.33 15.73 -11.30
C THR A 119 13.68 14.80 -10.13
N VAL A 120 14.01 15.34 -8.96
CA VAL A 120 14.25 14.53 -7.74
C VAL A 120 12.97 13.83 -7.28
N CYS A 121 11.83 14.52 -7.26
CA CYS A 121 10.54 13.91 -6.88
C CYS A 121 10.13 12.77 -7.85
N VAL A 122 10.23 13.01 -9.16
CA VAL A 122 9.89 12.03 -10.22
C VAL A 122 10.72 10.75 -10.11
N PHE A 123 12.01 10.85 -9.81
CA PHE A 123 12.91 9.68 -9.72
C PHE A 123 13.06 9.06 -8.32
N THR A 124 12.47 9.65 -7.27
CA THR A 124 12.54 9.09 -5.91
C THR A 124 11.96 7.67 -5.84
N ALA A 125 10.81 7.42 -6.47
CA ALA A 125 10.14 6.11 -6.41
C ALA A 125 10.94 4.97 -7.08
N PRO A 126 11.47 5.13 -8.32
CA PRO A 126 12.41 4.16 -8.91
C PRO A 126 13.65 3.86 -8.05
N VAL A 127 14.24 4.86 -7.39
CA VAL A 127 15.43 4.66 -6.53
C VAL A 127 15.07 3.84 -5.29
N PHE A 128 13.97 4.17 -4.60
CA PHE A 128 13.53 3.43 -3.43
C PHE A 128 13.04 2.01 -3.75
N SER A 129 12.58 1.75 -4.98
CA SER A 129 12.30 0.39 -5.45
C SER A 129 13.55 -0.51 -5.51
N ALA A 130 14.70 0.03 -5.97
CA ALA A 130 15.96 -0.70 -5.95
C ALA A 130 16.38 -1.02 -4.50
N PHE A 131 16.22 -0.06 -3.58
CA PHE A 131 16.48 -0.27 -2.16
C PHE A 131 15.52 -1.28 -1.51
N ALA A 132 14.22 -1.29 -1.87
CA ALA A 132 13.25 -2.28 -1.42
C ALA A 132 13.60 -3.70 -1.91
N SER A 133 14.12 -3.82 -3.13
CA SER A 133 14.61 -5.08 -3.69
C SER A 133 15.81 -5.61 -2.91
N TRP A 134 16.77 -4.74 -2.55
CA TRP A 134 17.91 -5.11 -1.69
C TRP A 134 17.49 -5.44 -0.25
N ALA A 135 16.53 -4.71 0.33
CA ALA A 135 15.96 -5.02 1.64
C ALA A 135 15.28 -6.40 1.65
N THR A 136 14.62 -6.78 0.56
CA THR A 136 13.97 -8.10 0.38
C THR A 136 14.98 -9.24 0.29
N TYR A 137 16.11 -9.02 -0.39
CA TYR A 137 17.25 -9.95 -0.34
C TYR A 137 17.74 -10.15 1.10
N LEU A 138 17.96 -9.07 1.86
CA LEU A 138 18.43 -9.14 3.24
C LEU A 138 17.43 -9.87 4.16
N LEU A 139 16.14 -9.53 4.07
CA LEU A 139 15.06 -10.18 4.82
C LEU A 139 15.01 -11.69 4.54
N THR A 140 14.94 -12.08 3.28
CA THR A 140 14.79 -13.49 2.88
C THR A 140 16.05 -14.32 3.16
N LYS A 141 17.23 -13.70 3.07
CA LYS A 141 18.52 -14.30 3.42
C LYS A 141 18.58 -14.76 4.88
N GLU A 142 18.03 -13.98 5.81
CA GLU A 142 17.93 -14.33 7.23
C GLU A 142 16.93 -15.47 7.52
N VAL A 143 16.01 -15.75 6.59
CA VAL A 143 14.93 -16.75 6.76
C VAL A 143 15.34 -18.13 6.22
N LYS A 144 15.84 -18.22 4.98
CA LYS A 144 16.17 -19.49 4.30
C LYS A 144 17.52 -19.53 3.58
N GLY A 145 18.18 -18.38 3.35
CA GLY A 145 19.52 -18.31 2.76
C GLY A 145 19.61 -17.43 1.50
N SER A 146 20.83 -17.28 0.97
CA SER A 146 21.13 -16.33 -0.11
C SER A 146 20.42 -16.62 -1.44
N GLY A 147 20.25 -17.90 -1.82
CA GLY A 147 19.54 -18.27 -3.06
C GLY A 147 18.10 -17.79 -3.09
N ALA A 148 17.34 -18.08 -2.02
CA ALA A 148 15.99 -17.57 -1.82
C ALA A 148 15.93 -16.03 -1.80
N GLY A 149 16.94 -15.37 -1.23
CA GLY A 149 17.04 -13.91 -1.25
C GLY A 149 17.24 -13.31 -2.62
N LEU A 150 18.11 -13.88 -3.46
CA LEU A 150 18.31 -13.40 -4.84
C LEU A 150 17.04 -13.59 -5.67
N ALA A 151 16.37 -14.73 -5.53
CA ALA A 151 15.09 -15.00 -6.18
C ALA A 151 13.99 -14.01 -5.75
N ALA A 152 13.81 -13.80 -4.43
CA ALA A 152 12.80 -12.89 -3.90
C ALA A 152 13.04 -11.42 -4.32
N ALA A 153 14.30 -10.98 -4.36
CA ALA A 153 14.66 -9.63 -4.80
C ALA A 153 14.40 -9.42 -6.30
N ALA A 154 14.72 -10.41 -7.15
CA ALA A 154 14.41 -10.36 -8.58
C ALA A 154 12.90 -10.34 -8.86
N LEU A 155 12.11 -11.10 -8.09
CA LEU A 155 10.65 -11.06 -8.19
C LEU A 155 10.07 -9.71 -7.81
N LEU A 156 10.49 -9.11 -6.67
CA LEU A 156 9.98 -7.82 -6.21
C LEU A 156 10.36 -6.66 -7.14
N ALA A 157 11.57 -6.70 -7.73
CA ALA A 157 12.00 -5.71 -8.72
C ALA A 157 11.00 -5.56 -9.88
N MET A 158 10.36 -6.67 -10.29
CA MET A 158 9.47 -6.75 -11.45
C MET A 158 7.97 -6.86 -11.12
N VAL A 159 7.56 -7.04 -9.86
CA VAL A 159 6.15 -7.38 -9.56
C VAL A 159 5.18 -6.23 -9.91
N PRO A 160 4.17 -6.45 -10.78
CA PRO A 160 3.27 -5.40 -11.26
C PRO A 160 2.55 -4.66 -10.12
N SER A 161 2.09 -5.40 -9.10
CA SER A 161 1.42 -4.82 -7.93
C SER A 161 2.26 -3.75 -7.23
N TYR A 162 3.58 -3.93 -7.11
CA TYR A 162 4.47 -2.89 -6.55
C TYR A 162 4.79 -1.79 -7.58
N ILE A 163 4.97 -2.15 -8.86
CA ILE A 163 5.20 -1.17 -9.94
C ILE A 163 4.05 -0.15 -9.99
N SER A 164 2.79 -0.58 -9.84
CA SER A 164 1.60 0.28 -9.93
C SER A 164 1.65 1.58 -9.12
N ARG A 165 2.32 1.60 -7.95
CA ARG A 165 2.51 2.77 -7.07
C ARG A 165 3.98 3.16 -6.88
N SER A 166 4.86 2.73 -7.78
CA SER A 166 6.28 3.10 -7.76
C SER A 166 6.85 3.46 -9.14
N VAL A 167 5.99 3.67 -10.15
CA VAL A 167 6.38 4.20 -11.47
C VAL A 167 7.04 5.58 -11.31
N ALA A 168 8.00 5.91 -12.18
CA ALA A 168 8.55 7.26 -12.24
C ALA A 168 7.43 8.30 -12.47
N GLY A 169 7.43 9.37 -11.68
CA GLY A 169 6.35 10.37 -11.63
C GLY A 169 5.28 10.12 -10.55
N SER A 170 5.15 8.89 -10.03
CA SER A 170 4.26 8.57 -8.89
C SER A 170 4.94 8.92 -7.56
N TYR A 171 4.93 10.20 -7.20
CA TYR A 171 5.54 10.73 -5.97
C TYR A 171 4.56 10.65 -4.77
N ASP A 172 4.13 9.43 -4.42
CA ASP A 172 3.34 9.15 -3.22
C ASP A 172 4.15 8.44 -2.11
N ASN A 173 3.62 8.45 -0.90
CA ASN A 173 4.26 8.01 0.34
C ASN A 173 4.64 6.52 0.32
N GLU A 174 3.78 5.72 -0.32
CA GLU A 174 3.94 4.30 -0.62
C GLU A 174 5.33 3.95 -1.21
N ALA A 175 5.89 4.83 -2.06
CA ALA A 175 7.16 4.61 -2.74
C ALA A 175 8.32 4.36 -1.77
N VAL A 176 8.38 5.15 -0.69
CA VAL A 176 9.37 5.05 0.39
C VAL A 176 8.93 4.07 1.48
N ALA A 177 7.62 4.01 1.76
CA ALA A 177 7.06 3.19 2.83
C ALA A 177 7.30 1.69 2.66
N ILE A 178 7.23 1.15 1.44
CA ILE A 178 7.46 -0.28 1.20
C ILE A 178 8.91 -0.67 1.49
N PHE A 179 9.89 0.18 1.15
CA PHE A 179 11.27 -0.03 1.59
C PHE A 179 11.39 -0.03 3.12
N ALA A 180 10.81 0.97 3.80
CA ALA A 180 10.86 1.09 5.25
C ALA A 180 10.22 -0.12 5.98
N LEU A 181 9.08 -0.60 5.48
CA LEU A 181 8.36 -1.78 5.99
C LEU A 181 9.20 -3.04 5.90
N ILE A 182 9.78 -3.33 4.72
CA ILE A 182 10.62 -4.51 4.50
C ILE A 182 11.90 -4.42 5.34
N PHE A 183 12.50 -3.23 5.45
CA PHE A 183 13.72 -3.03 6.24
C PHE A 183 13.47 -3.18 7.75
N THR A 184 12.31 -2.71 8.25
CA THR A 184 11.86 -2.95 9.63
C THR A 184 11.70 -4.45 9.90
N PHE A 185 11.04 -5.19 9.00
CA PHE A 185 10.91 -6.64 9.14
C PHE A 185 12.26 -7.37 9.08
N TYR A 186 13.21 -6.93 8.25
CA TYR A 186 14.57 -7.47 8.22
C TYR A 186 15.29 -7.26 9.56
N LEU A 187 15.25 -6.05 10.11
CA LEU A 187 15.90 -5.75 11.40
C LEU A 187 15.22 -6.47 12.57
N TYR A 188 13.89 -6.62 12.55
CA TYR A 188 13.16 -7.44 13.51
C TYR A 188 13.63 -8.90 13.48
N ILE A 189 13.63 -9.56 12.31
CA ILE A 189 14.11 -10.96 12.19
C ILE A 189 15.59 -11.07 12.56
N LYS A 190 16.43 -10.12 12.15
CA LYS A 190 17.85 -10.12 12.53
C LYS A 190 18.05 -9.99 14.04
N THR A 191 17.19 -9.20 14.71
CA THR A 191 17.19 -9.08 16.17
C THR A 191 16.72 -10.37 16.84
N LEU A 192 15.69 -11.05 16.32
CA LEU A 192 15.27 -12.39 16.80
C LEU A 192 16.39 -13.43 16.67
N ASN A 193 17.06 -13.46 15.51
CA ASN A 193 18.14 -14.40 15.22
C ASN A 193 19.35 -14.19 16.14
N THR A 194 19.77 -12.93 16.33
CA THR A 194 21.00 -12.56 17.06
C THR A 194 20.79 -12.35 18.57
N GLY A 195 19.66 -11.75 18.99
CA GLY A 195 19.42 -11.29 20.35
C GLY A 195 20.19 -10.02 20.75
N SER A 196 20.67 -9.22 19.80
CA SER A 196 21.45 -8.01 20.09
C SER A 196 20.59 -6.75 20.26
N LEU A 197 20.82 -6.01 21.34
CA LEU A 197 20.15 -4.74 21.62
C LEU A 197 20.44 -3.67 20.55
N PHE A 198 21.61 -3.71 19.89
CA PHE A 198 21.95 -2.78 18.80
C PHE A 198 21.03 -2.92 17.59
N TYR A 199 20.66 -4.16 17.22
CA TYR A 199 19.68 -4.36 16.14
C TYR A 199 18.26 -4.01 16.61
N ALA A 200 17.94 -4.16 17.90
CA ALA A 200 16.66 -3.74 18.47
C ALA A 200 16.46 -2.21 18.43
N THR A 201 17.49 -1.42 18.75
CA THR A 201 17.41 0.05 18.67
C THR A 201 17.37 0.53 17.21
N LEU A 202 18.16 -0.09 16.31
CA LEU A 202 18.10 0.21 14.88
C LEU A 202 16.72 -0.15 14.27
N ASN A 203 16.09 -1.22 14.74
CA ASN A 203 14.73 -1.60 14.36
C ASN A 203 13.71 -0.52 14.80
N ALA A 204 13.83 0.01 16.03
CA ALA A 204 12.98 1.09 16.50
C ALA A 204 13.18 2.42 15.72
N LEU A 205 14.41 2.74 15.32
CA LEU A 205 14.70 3.89 14.45
C LEU A 205 14.11 3.72 13.04
N THR A 206 14.16 2.52 12.48
CA THR A 206 13.53 2.23 11.18
C THR A 206 12.01 2.26 11.27
N TYR A 207 11.44 1.76 12.38
CA TYR A 207 10.01 1.91 12.68
C TYR A 207 9.61 3.39 12.79
N PHE A 208 10.42 4.23 13.44
CA PHE A 208 10.18 5.69 13.44
C PHE A 208 10.20 6.29 12.03
N TYR A 209 11.15 5.92 11.17
CA TYR A 209 11.15 6.34 9.76
C TYR A 209 9.88 5.89 9.02
N MET A 210 9.39 4.67 9.29
CA MET A 210 8.12 4.18 8.76
C MET A 210 6.93 5.02 9.25
N VAL A 211 6.84 5.33 10.55
CA VAL A 211 5.79 6.20 11.13
C VAL A 211 5.83 7.59 10.50
N CYS A 212 7.02 8.14 10.25
CA CYS A 212 7.19 9.41 9.55
C CYS A 212 6.75 9.36 8.08
N SER A 213 6.83 8.21 7.41
CA SER A 213 6.57 8.06 5.98
C SER A 213 5.13 7.68 5.64
N TRP A 214 4.48 6.77 6.37
CA TRP A 214 3.14 6.27 5.98
C TRP A 214 2.32 5.73 7.16
N GLY A 215 1.01 6.01 7.13
CA GLY A 215 0.05 5.59 8.14
C GLY A 215 -0.06 4.06 8.34
N GLY A 216 0.42 3.25 7.39
CA GLY A 216 0.50 1.78 7.54
C GLY A 216 1.51 1.28 8.56
N TYR A 217 2.18 2.15 9.33
CA TYR A 217 2.93 1.73 10.54
C TYR A 217 2.05 0.96 11.54
N THR A 218 0.74 1.21 11.54
CA THR A 218 -0.28 0.49 12.32
C THR A 218 -0.35 -1.00 11.98
N PHE A 219 0.00 -1.39 10.74
CA PHE A 219 0.13 -2.80 10.36
C PHE A 219 1.33 -3.48 11.04
N ILE A 220 2.50 -2.81 11.06
CA ILE A 220 3.73 -3.34 11.67
C ILE A 220 3.55 -3.56 13.18
N ILE A 221 3.02 -2.54 13.86
CA ILE A 221 2.86 -2.55 15.32
C ILE A 221 1.76 -3.52 15.79
N ASN A 222 0.93 -4.06 14.90
CA ASN A 222 -0.02 -5.14 15.19
C ASN A 222 0.50 -6.53 14.78
N LEU A 223 1.20 -6.63 13.64
CA LEU A 223 1.77 -7.89 13.15
C LEU A 223 2.87 -8.44 14.07
N ILE A 224 3.74 -7.57 14.60
CA ILE A 224 4.85 -7.98 15.48
C ILE A 224 4.33 -8.57 16.82
N PRO A 225 3.38 -7.92 17.55
CA PRO A 225 2.73 -8.53 18.72
C PRO A 225 2.04 -9.86 18.42
N MET A 226 1.32 -9.98 17.29
CA MET A 226 0.70 -11.25 16.89
C MET A 226 1.74 -12.36 16.71
N HIS A 227 2.92 -12.06 16.14
CA HIS A 227 4.02 -13.02 16.06
C HIS A 227 4.59 -13.38 17.43
N VAL A 228 4.79 -12.41 18.32
CA VAL A 228 5.25 -12.65 19.70
C VAL A 228 4.27 -13.54 20.45
N LEU A 229 2.96 -13.29 20.33
CA LEU A 229 1.91 -14.12 20.91
C LEU A 229 1.92 -15.54 20.34
N LEU A 230 2.09 -15.70 19.02
CA LEU A 230 2.23 -17.01 18.37
C LEU A 230 3.44 -17.79 18.91
N CYS A 231 4.59 -17.13 19.12
CA CYS A 231 5.77 -17.74 19.74
C CYS A 231 5.54 -18.15 21.20
N ILE A 232 4.76 -17.38 21.97
CA ILE A 232 4.39 -17.72 23.34
C ILE A 232 3.43 -18.92 23.37
N VAL A 233 2.37 -18.92 22.56
CA VAL A 233 1.37 -20.00 22.47
C VAL A 233 1.99 -21.31 21.97
N THR A 234 2.94 -21.25 21.03
CA THR A 234 3.70 -22.43 20.56
C THR A 234 4.78 -22.91 21.55
N GLY A 235 4.91 -22.28 22.72
CA GLY A 235 5.88 -22.64 23.76
C GLY A 235 7.33 -22.27 23.45
N ARG A 236 7.57 -21.48 22.39
CA ARG A 236 8.90 -21.08 21.88
C ARG A 236 9.39 -19.76 22.48
N TYR A 237 9.09 -19.52 23.76
CA TYR A 237 9.62 -18.34 24.44
C TYR A 237 11.14 -18.41 24.58
N SER A 238 11.82 -17.30 24.27
CA SER A 238 13.28 -17.14 24.29
C SER A 238 13.64 -15.74 24.77
N PRO A 239 14.72 -15.54 25.54
CA PRO A 239 15.20 -14.20 25.91
C PRO A 239 15.45 -13.29 24.69
N ARG A 240 15.76 -13.86 23.52
CA ARG A 240 15.92 -13.09 22.27
C ARG A 240 14.62 -12.48 21.78
N LEU A 241 13.49 -13.16 21.97
CA LEU A 241 12.15 -12.64 21.65
C LEU A 241 11.82 -11.42 22.51
N TYR A 242 12.17 -11.47 23.80
CA TYR A 242 12.03 -10.35 24.72
C TYR A 242 12.90 -9.15 24.30
N ILE A 243 14.18 -9.37 24.00
CA ILE A 243 15.11 -8.31 23.54
C ILE A 243 14.68 -7.74 22.18
N ALA A 244 14.06 -8.53 21.30
CA ALA A 244 13.57 -8.04 20.01
C ALA A 244 12.31 -7.19 20.11
N TYR A 245 11.45 -7.45 21.10
CA TYR A 245 10.13 -6.84 21.19
C TYR A 245 10.02 -5.71 22.22
N ALA A 246 10.55 -5.87 23.43
CA ALA A 246 10.39 -4.86 24.48
C ALA A 246 10.99 -3.48 24.12
N PRO A 247 12.20 -3.38 23.53
CA PRO A 247 12.75 -2.09 23.08
C PRO A 247 11.94 -1.47 21.94
N LEU A 248 11.36 -2.28 21.06
CA LEU A 248 10.55 -1.79 19.94
C LEU A 248 9.27 -1.11 20.46
N VAL A 249 8.59 -1.69 21.45
CA VAL A 249 7.39 -1.05 22.03
C VAL A 249 7.77 0.23 22.77
N VAL A 250 8.76 0.19 23.67
CA VAL A 250 9.12 1.38 24.47
C VAL A 250 9.67 2.51 23.60
N LEU A 251 10.73 2.24 22.83
CA LEU A 251 11.39 3.27 22.02
C LEU A 251 10.57 3.62 20.78
N GLY A 252 9.91 2.65 20.15
CA GLY A 252 9.07 2.89 18.98
C GLY A 252 7.83 3.72 19.30
N THR A 253 7.14 3.49 20.42
CA THR A 253 6.01 4.35 20.85
C THR A 253 6.49 5.75 21.22
N LEU A 254 7.61 5.89 21.95
CA LEU A 254 8.16 7.20 22.30
C LEU A 254 8.54 8.01 21.05
N LEU A 255 9.20 7.38 20.08
CA LEU A 255 9.56 8.03 18.82
C LEU A 255 8.33 8.33 17.95
N ALA A 256 7.34 7.43 17.89
CA ALA A 256 6.09 7.68 17.15
C ALA A 256 5.32 8.90 17.70
N ALA A 257 5.33 9.10 19.03
CA ALA A 257 4.69 10.26 19.66
C ALA A 257 5.35 11.61 19.34
N LEU A 258 6.58 11.62 18.80
CA LEU A 258 7.25 12.85 18.33
C LEU A 258 6.72 13.35 16.98
N VAL A 259 6.03 12.50 16.20
CA VAL A 259 5.48 12.89 14.89
C VAL A 259 4.17 13.65 15.12
N PRO A 260 4.02 14.94 14.74
CA PRO A 260 2.85 15.76 15.09
C PRO A 260 1.49 15.17 14.68
N VAL A 261 1.44 14.52 13.52
CA VAL A 261 0.23 13.83 13.00
C VAL A 261 -0.25 12.71 13.92
N VAL A 262 0.70 12.05 14.59
CA VAL A 262 0.43 10.93 15.50
C VAL A 262 0.26 11.47 16.93
N GLY A 263 1.25 12.20 17.45
CA GLY A 263 1.23 12.75 18.81
C GLY A 263 0.83 11.70 19.85
N PHE A 264 -0.10 12.07 20.75
CA PHE A 264 -0.62 11.17 21.77
C PHE A 264 -1.57 10.07 21.25
N ASN A 265 -1.96 10.08 19.96
CA ASN A 265 -2.77 9.01 19.38
C ASN A 265 -2.02 7.66 19.42
N ALA A 266 -0.69 7.66 19.41
CA ALA A 266 0.14 6.46 19.60
C ALA A 266 -0.16 5.68 20.90
N VAL A 267 -0.77 6.33 21.91
CA VAL A 267 -1.13 5.73 23.20
C VAL A 267 -2.64 5.67 23.40
N LEU A 268 -3.39 6.63 22.86
CA LEU A 268 -4.83 6.77 23.11
C LEU A 268 -5.72 5.96 22.14
N THR A 269 -5.27 5.63 20.92
CA THR A 269 -6.09 4.89 19.95
C THR A 269 -6.10 3.39 20.20
N SER A 270 -7.21 2.73 19.89
CA SER A 270 -7.34 1.29 20.11
C SER A 270 -6.42 0.46 19.20
N GLU A 271 -5.97 1.04 18.09
CA GLU A 271 -5.09 0.44 17.09
C GLU A 271 -3.72 0.04 17.65
N HIS A 272 -3.30 0.57 18.81
CA HIS A 272 -2.04 0.24 19.48
C HIS A 272 -2.21 -0.65 20.73
N PHE A 273 -3.44 -0.86 21.23
CA PHE A 273 -3.67 -1.63 22.45
C PHE A 273 -3.22 -3.09 22.37
N ALA A 274 -3.27 -3.72 21.20
CA ALA A 274 -2.75 -5.08 21.03
C ALA A 274 -1.25 -5.18 21.35
N SER A 275 -0.48 -4.14 21.03
CA SER A 275 0.95 -4.08 21.36
C SER A 275 1.16 -3.90 22.86
N PHE A 276 0.45 -2.99 23.52
CA PHE A 276 0.57 -2.83 24.98
C PHE A 276 0.12 -4.08 25.75
N LEU A 277 -0.92 -4.77 25.28
CA LEU A 277 -1.38 -6.02 25.88
C LEU A 277 -0.32 -7.14 25.79
N VAL A 278 0.25 -7.37 24.61
CA VAL A 278 1.31 -8.39 24.42
C VAL A 278 2.59 -7.98 25.14
N PHE A 279 2.88 -6.68 25.27
CA PHE A 279 3.97 -6.17 26.12
C PHE A 279 3.78 -6.53 27.59
N ILE A 280 2.56 -6.42 28.15
CA ILE A 280 2.29 -6.90 29.52
C ILE A 280 2.46 -8.42 29.60
N ILE A 281 1.91 -9.18 28.65
CA ILE A 281 1.99 -10.64 28.61
C ILE A 281 3.46 -11.12 28.58
N ILE A 282 4.32 -10.53 27.75
CA ILE A 282 5.73 -10.97 27.65
C ILE A 282 6.52 -10.70 28.95
N HIS A 283 6.19 -9.64 29.69
CA HIS A 283 6.81 -9.38 31.01
C HIS A 283 6.38 -10.42 32.05
N VAL A 284 5.09 -10.79 32.08
CA VAL A 284 4.59 -11.87 32.95
C VAL A 284 5.24 -13.21 32.59
N VAL A 285 5.34 -13.55 31.30
CA VAL A 285 6.01 -14.78 30.83
C VAL A 285 7.49 -14.75 31.21
N ALA A 286 8.20 -13.64 31.01
CA ALA A 286 9.61 -13.50 31.40
C ALA A 286 9.81 -13.72 32.91
N LEU A 287 8.95 -13.14 33.75
CA LEU A 287 8.96 -13.33 35.20
C LEU A 287 8.69 -14.79 35.59
N VAL A 288 7.71 -15.46 34.97
CA VAL A 288 7.43 -16.89 35.22
C VAL A 288 8.62 -17.78 34.84
N TYR A 289 9.29 -17.51 33.71
CA TYR A 289 10.49 -18.24 33.31
C TYR A 289 11.69 -17.97 34.24
N TYR A 290 11.81 -16.74 34.78
CA TYR A 290 12.82 -16.41 35.79
C TYR A 290 12.58 -17.16 37.11
N ILE A 291 11.35 -17.15 37.63
CA ILE A 291 10.94 -17.90 38.82
C ILE A 291 11.16 -19.41 38.63
N LYS A 292 10.87 -19.95 37.42
CA LYS A 292 11.16 -21.34 37.05
C LYS A 292 12.64 -21.71 37.13
N GLY A 293 13.54 -20.75 36.91
CA GLY A 293 14.99 -20.94 37.02
C GLY A 293 15.50 -21.02 38.46
N ILE A 294 14.74 -20.51 39.43
CA ILE A 294 15.16 -20.39 40.84
C ILE A 294 14.48 -21.46 41.73
N LEU A 295 13.23 -21.82 41.45
CA LEU A 295 12.44 -22.71 42.32
C LEU A 295 12.57 -24.20 41.96
N SER A 296 12.64 -25.04 43.01
CA SER A 296 12.47 -26.50 42.92
C SER A 296 11.12 -26.87 42.27
N PRO A 297 11.03 -27.91 41.41
CA PRO A 297 9.82 -28.23 40.63
C PRO A 297 8.55 -28.46 41.46
N LYS A 298 8.67 -28.88 42.74
CA LYS A 298 7.52 -28.99 43.66
C LYS A 298 7.01 -27.62 44.12
N MET A 299 7.93 -26.74 44.55
CA MET A 299 7.62 -25.35 44.91
C MET A 299 7.18 -24.53 43.69
N PHE A 300 7.75 -24.80 42.52
CA PHE A 300 7.35 -24.19 41.25
C PHE A 300 5.91 -24.52 40.89
N LYS A 301 5.41 -25.74 41.11
CA LYS A 301 3.99 -26.06 40.89
C LYS A 301 3.08 -25.18 41.76
N VAL A 302 3.37 -25.06 43.05
CA VAL A 302 2.59 -24.22 43.99
C VAL A 302 2.71 -22.73 43.65
N ALA A 303 3.92 -22.24 43.39
CA ALA A 303 4.18 -20.86 43.02
C ALA A 303 3.55 -20.50 41.66
N VAL A 304 3.52 -21.42 40.69
CA VAL A 304 2.80 -21.22 39.43
C VAL A 304 1.29 -21.21 39.67
N THR A 305 0.73 -22.11 40.48
CA THR A 305 -0.71 -22.03 40.81
C THR A 305 -1.07 -20.71 41.47
N LEU A 306 -0.21 -20.16 42.33
CA LEU A 306 -0.43 -18.88 43.03
C LEU A 306 -0.19 -17.65 42.12
N VAL A 307 0.87 -17.64 41.32
CA VAL A 307 1.19 -16.55 40.39
C VAL A 307 0.27 -16.56 39.16
N VAL A 308 -0.18 -17.73 38.71
CA VAL A 308 -1.20 -17.82 37.65
C VAL A 308 -2.58 -17.46 38.19
N SER A 309 -2.98 -17.86 39.40
CA SER A 309 -4.28 -17.41 39.93
C SER A 309 -4.33 -15.90 40.16
N ILE A 310 -3.31 -15.32 40.82
CA ILE A 310 -3.22 -13.86 41.04
C ILE A 310 -3.00 -13.12 39.71
N GLY A 311 -2.11 -13.62 38.85
CA GLY A 311 -1.80 -13.01 37.55
C GLY A 311 -2.95 -13.08 36.56
N LEU A 312 -3.77 -14.13 36.59
CA LEU A 312 -4.98 -14.25 35.77
C LEU A 312 -6.10 -13.35 36.30
N VAL A 313 -6.22 -13.15 37.62
CA VAL A 313 -7.09 -12.11 38.21
C VAL A 313 -6.64 -10.70 37.81
N VAL A 314 -5.34 -10.38 37.92
CA VAL A 314 -4.80 -9.07 37.48
C VAL A 314 -4.97 -8.88 35.97
N CYS A 315 -4.73 -9.91 35.16
CA CYS A 315 -4.96 -9.86 33.71
C CYS A 315 -6.44 -9.66 33.37
N LEU A 316 -7.36 -10.36 34.07
CA LEU A 316 -8.81 -10.14 33.93
C LEU A 316 -9.22 -8.72 34.34
N ILE A 317 -8.65 -8.16 35.42
CA ILE A 317 -8.92 -6.78 35.84
C ILE A 317 -8.40 -5.79 34.80
N VAL A 318 -7.17 -5.95 34.32
CA VAL A 318 -6.59 -5.07 33.28
C VAL A 318 -7.38 -5.18 31.98
N VAL A 319 -7.76 -6.38 31.54
CA VAL A 319 -8.62 -6.58 30.36
C VAL A 319 -10.02 -5.98 30.59
N ALA A 320 -10.62 -6.14 31.77
CA ALA A 320 -11.91 -5.54 32.08
C ALA A 320 -11.87 -4.01 32.09
N VAL A 321 -10.81 -3.41 32.64
CA VAL A 321 -10.58 -1.95 32.61
C VAL A 321 -10.35 -1.47 31.17
N LEU A 322 -9.57 -2.21 30.37
CA LEU A 322 -9.31 -1.87 28.96
C LEU A 322 -10.60 -1.97 28.12
N VAL A 323 -11.40 -3.02 28.33
CA VAL A 323 -12.69 -3.23 27.66
C VAL A 323 -13.71 -2.17 28.10
N ALA A 324 -13.75 -1.79 29.37
CA ALA A 324 -14.60 -0.70 29.86
C ALA A 324 -14.20 0.66 29.25
N LEU A 325 -12.89 0.95 29.16
CA LEU A 325 -12.37 2.15 28.52
C LEU A 325 -12.75 2.19 27.03
N VAL A 326 -12.55 1.09 26.31
CA VAL A 326 -12.94 0.94 24.90
C VAL A 326 -14.45 1.11 24.71
N ALA A 327 -15.26 0.42 25.52
CA ALA A 327 -16.73 0.48 25.45
C ALA A 327 -17.32 1.84 25.82
N SER A 328 -16.59 2.66 26.60
CA SER A 328 -17.02 4.03 26.94
C SER A 328 -16.87 5.04 25.79
N SER A 329 -16.14 4.68 24.72
CA SER A 329 -15.89 5.57 23.58
C SER A 329 -16.92 5.38 22.45
N PRO A 330 -17.46 6.45 21.84
CA PRO A 330 -18.53 6.34 20.84
C PRO A 330 -18.22 5.50 19.58
N THR A 331 -16.95 5.21 19.30
CA THR A 331 -16.49 4.41 18.15
C THR A 331 -15.68 3.17 18.56
N GLY A 332 -15.66 2.81 19.84
CA GLY A 332 -14.78 1.73 20.35
C GLY A 332 -13.28 2.05 20.22
N GLY A 333 -12.91 3.33 20.10
CA GLY A 333 -11.54 3.81 19.98
C GLY A 333 -10.88 3.61 18.61
N TRP A 334 -11.59 2.98 17.65
CA TRP A 334 -11.12 2.73 16.30
C TRP A 334 -11.38 3.94 15.39
N SER A 335 -10.46 4.18 14.44
CA SER A 335 -10.73 5.10 13.34
C SER A 335 -11.70 4.48 12.33
N GLY A 336 -12.54 5.30 11.68
CA GLY A 336 -13.52 4.81 10.70
C GLY A 336 -12.89 4.08 9.50
N ARG A 337 -11.65 4.45 9.12
CA ARG A 337 -10.88 3.78 8.07
C ARG A 337 -10.37 2.42 8.54
N SER A 338 -9.81 2.30 9.74
CA SER A 338 -9.37 1.00 10.28
C SER A 338 -10.55 0.07 10.58
N LEU A 339 -11.68 0.60 11.05
CA LEU A 339 -12.90 -0.19 11.25
C LEU A 339 -13.43 -0.76 9.92
N SER A 340 -13.34 -0.01 8.81
CA SER A 340 -13.74 -0.51 7.49
C SER A 340 -12.86 -1.66 6.94
N LEU A 341 -11.66 -1.87 7.50
CA LEU A 341 -10.82 -3.02 7.17
C LEU A 341 -11.20 -4.28 7.97
N LEU A 342 -11.98 -4.13 9.05
CA LEU A 342 -12.48 -5.22 9.89
C LEU A 342 -13.96 -5.56 9.56
N ASP A 343 -14.79 -4.53 9.34
CA ASP A 343 -16.14 -4.65 8.78
C ASP A 343 -16.21 -3.88 7.44
N PRO A 344 -16.08 -4.57 6.29
CA PRO A 344 -16.15 -3.93 4.97
C PRO A 344 -17.53 -3.32 4.67
N THR A 345 -18.57 -3.64 5.43
CA THR A 345 -19.91 -3.05 5.25
C THR A 345 -20.10 -1.71 5.97
N TYR A 346 -19.20 -1.34 6.88
CA TYR A 346 -19.34 -0.14 7.69
C TYR A 346 -19.23 1.14 6.86
N ALA A 347 -18.19 1.25 6.02
CA ALA A 347 -17.94 2.44 5.20
C ALA A 347 -19.10 2.72 4.22
N SER A 348 -19.63 1.69 3.55
CA SER A 348 -20.70 1.84 2.56
C SER A 348 -22.03 2.30 3.15
N LYS A 349 -22.29 2.00 4.44
CA LYS A 349 -23.53 2.40 5.14
C LYS A 349 -23.44 3.77 5.81
N TYR A 350 -22.30 4.08 6.44
CA TYR A 350 -22.20 5.22 7.36
C TYR A 350 -21.29 6.36 6.88
N ILE A 351 -20.33 6.10 5.97
CA ILE A 351 -19.36 7.12 5.54
C ILE A 351 -19.19 7.05 4.00
N PRO A 352 -20.12 7.64 3.21
CA PRO A 352 -20.11 7.52 1.76
C PRO A 352 -18.84 8.07 1.10
N ILE A 353 -18.13 9.00 1.74
CA ILE A 353 -16.83 9.52 1.26
C ILE A 353 -15.79 8.40 1.17
N ILE A 354 -15.66 7.56 2.21
CA ILE A 354 -14.70 6.43 2.20
C ILE A 354 -15.12 5.41 1.13
N ALA A 355 -16.41 5.11 1.01
CA ALA A 355 -16.91 4.19 -0.02
C ALA A 355 -16.79 4.72 -1.47
N SER A 356 -16.67 6.04 -1.66
CA SER A 356 -16.60 6.66 -2.98
C SER A 356 -15.24 6.49 -3.68
N VAL A 357 -14.17 6.23 -2.93
CA VAL A 357 -12.83 6.01 -3.49
C VAL A 357 -12.75 4.62 -4.10
N SER A 358 -12.39 4.52 -5.38
CA SER A 358 -12.25 3.24 -6.10
C SER A 358 -11.24 2.29 -5.44
N GLU A 359 -10.20 2.83 -4.81
CA GLU A 359 -9.14 2.07 -4.13
C GLU A 359 -9.60 1.35 -2.85
N HIS A 360 -10.71 1.80 -2.25
CA HIS A 360 -11.31 1.21 -1.05
C HIS A 360 -12.23 0.02 -1.37
N GLN A 361 -12.46 -0.29 -2.66
CA GLN A 361 -13.26 -1.44 -3.08
C GLN A 361 -12.48 -2.77 -2.92
N PRO A 362 -13.18 -3.91 -2.77
CA PRO A 362 -12.54 -5.22 -2.73
C PRO A 362 -12.06 -5.66 -4.13
N PRO A 363 -10.84 -6.24 -4.27
CA PRO A 363 -10.35 -6.74 -5.56
C PRO A 363 -11.10 -7.99 -6.03
N THR A 364 -11.12 -8.18 -7.34
CA THR A 364 -11.64 -9.39 -7.98
C THR A 364 -10.50 -10.37 -8.29
N TRP A 365 -10.80 -11.65 -8.52
CA TRP A 365 -9.76 -12.64 -8.83
C TRP A 365 -8.90 -12.31 -10.07
N PRO A 366 -9.41 -11.66 -11.15
CA PRO A 366 -8.56 -11.23 -12.26
C PRO A 366 -7.55 -10.14 -11.85
N SER A 367 -7.90 -9.28 -10.88
CA SER A 367 -6.97 -8.29 -10.33
C SER A 367 -5.77 -8.97 -9.69
N TYR A 368 -5.98 -10.01 -8.88
CA TYR A 368 -4.88 -10.83 -8.33
C TYR A 368 -4.03 -11.47 -9.44
N PHE A 369 -4.66 -12.03 -10.47
CA PHE A 369 -3.92 -12.64 -11.57
C PHE A 369 -3.10 -11.61 -12.37
N MET A 370 -3.63 -10.41 -12.58
CA MET A 370 -2.91 -9.31 -13.22
C MET A 370 -1.70 -8.84 -12.39
N ASP A 371 -1.89 -8.70 -11.09
CA ASP A 371 -0.92 -8.09 -10.17
C ASP A 371 0.24 -9.01 -9.76
N ILE A 372 -0.02 -10.31 -9.61
CA ILE A 372 0.98 -11.28 -9.12
C ILE A 372 1.12 -12.54 -10.00
N ASN A 373 0.24 -12.76 -10.98
CA ASN A 373 0.31 -13.84 -11.99
C ASN A 373 0.87 -15.17 -11.44
N VAL A 374 2.08 -15.55 -11.87
CA VAL A 374 2.75 -16.82 -11.52
C VAL A 374 2.97 -16.98 -10.00
N LEU A 375 3.19 -15.89 -9.26
CA LEU A 375 3.41 -15.95 -7.81
C LEU A 375 2.18 -16.48 -7.07
N ALA A 376 0.96 -16.29 -7.59
CA ALA A 376 -0.27 -16.79 -6.97
C ALA A 376 -0.21 -18.32 -6.76
N PHE A 377 0.40 -19.05 -7.69
CA PHE A 377 0.59 -20.50 -7.59
C PHE A 377 1.82 -20.91 -6.75
N LEU A 378 2.84 -20.05 -6.67
CA LEU A 378 4.07 -20.31 -5.91
C LEU A 378 3.94 -19.98 -4.42
N VAL A 379 3.05 -19.06 -4.02
CA VAL A 379 2.83 -18.70 -2.61
C VAL A 379 2.44 -19.90 -1.74
N PRO A 380 1.46 -20.76 -2.09
CA PRO A 380 1.13 -21.96 -1.32
C PRO A 380 2.30 -22.93 -1.17
N ALA A 381 3.07 -23.14 -2.25
CA ALA A 381 4.28 -23.96 -2.22
C ALA A 381 5.35 -23.37 -1.27
N GLY A 382 5.50 -22.05 -1.27
CA GLY A 382 6.34 -21.30 -0.33
C GLY A 382 5.93 -21.49 1.13
N ILE A 383 4.63 -21.46 1.42
CA ILE A 383 4.09 -21.66 2.78
C ILE A 383 4.49 -23.06 3.28
N ILE A 384 4.23 -24.11 2.49
CA ILE A 384 4.62 -25.50 2.81
C ILE A 384 6.15 -25.61 3.01
N ALA A 385 6.92 -24.96 2.13
CA ALA A 385 8.37 -24.87 2.18
C ALA A 385 8.90 -24.18 3.46
N CYS A 386 8.13 -23.29 4.09
CA CYS A 386 8.46 -22.66 5.38
C CYS A 386 8.18 -23.55 6.59
N PHE A 387 7.15 -24.40 6.55
CA PHE A 387 6.92 -25.40 7.61
C PHE A 387 8.03 -26.46 7.72
N SER A 388 8.87 -26.60 6.68
CA SER A 388 9.95 -27.58 6.59
C SER A 388 11.36 -26.96 6.63
N PRO A 389 12.02 -26.74 7.79
CA PRO A 389 11.50 -26.79 9.15
C PRO A 389 11.05 -25.40 9.66
N LEU A 390 10.03 -25.37 10.52
CA LEU A 390 9.53 -24.15 11.14
C LEU A 390 10.54 -23.52 12.12
N SER A 391 11.23 -22.47 11.71
CA SER A 391 12.02 -21.55 12.53
C SER A 391 11.21 -20.32 12.96
N ASP A 392 11.64 -19.62 14.00
CA ASP A 392 10.95 -18.42 14.51
C ASP A 392 10.96 -17.26 13.50
N ALA A 393 11.96 -17.23 12.60
CA ALA A 393 11.97 -16.32 11.44
C ALA A 393 10.92 -16.74 10.39
N SER A 394 10.75 -18.04 10.13
CA SER A 394 9.77 -18.53 9.16
C SER A 394 8.32 -18.39 9.65
N SER A 395 8.05 -18.49 10.95
CA SER A 395 6.71 -18.24 11.50
C SER A 395 6.28 -16.79 11.34
N PHE A 396 7.21 -15.83 11.44
CA PHE A 396 6.93 -14.43 11.14
C PHE A 396 6.50 -14.22 9.69
N VAL A 397 7.24 -14.78 8.73
CA VAL A 397 6.92 -14.61 7.30
C VAL A 397 5.61 -15.33 6.93
N VAL A 398 5.32 -16.50 7.52
CA VAL A 398 4.03 -17.19 7.34
C VAL A 398 2.87 -16.36 7.91
N LEU A 399 3.04 -15.72 9.08
CA LEU A 399 2.02 -14.82 9.62
C LEU A 399 1.85 -13.57 8.74
N TYR A 400 2.94 -13.00 8.24
CA TYR A 400 2.92 -11.83 7.34
C TYR A 400 2.12 -12.13 6.07
N ILE A 401 2.38 -13.24 5.36
CA ILE A 401 1.61 -13.58 4.14
C ILE A 401 0.12 -13.84 4.45
N VAL A 402 -0.21 -14.54 5.54
CA VAL A 402 -1.61 -14.81 5.90
C VAL A 402 -2.39 -13.53 6.18
N MET A 403 -1.81 -12.61 6.98
CA MET A 403 -2.47 -11.33 7.26
C MET A 403 -2.54 -10.44 6.02
N SER A 404 -1.50 -10.40 5.19
CA SER A 404 -1.50 -9.61 3.95
C SER A 404 -2.53 -10.09 2.93
N VAL A 405 -2.73 -11.42 2.79
CA VAL A 405 -3.78 -11.97 1.91
C VAL A 405 -5.18 -11.58 2.38
N TYR A 406 -5.43 -11.59 3.70
CA TYR A 406 -6.72 -11.13 4.25
C TYR A 406 -6.96 -9.65 3.92
N PHE A 407 -6.01 -8.77 4.25
CA PHE A 407 -6.17 -7.33 4.05
C PHE A 407 -6.24 -6.93 2.57
N SER A 408 -5.46 -7.58 1.69
CA SER A 408 -5.60 -7.36 0.26
C SER A 408 -6.97 -7.81 -0.25
N GLY A 409 -7.57 -8.86 0.34
CA GLY A 409 -8.91 -9.34 -0.02
C GLY A 409 -10.04 -8.36 0.32
N VAL A 410 -9.82 -7.47 1.28
CA VAL A 410 -10.78 -6.43 1.69
C VAL A 410 -10.65 -5.17 0.82
N MET A 411 -9.44 -4.79 0.40
CA MET A 411 -9.17 -3.48 -0.20
C MET A 411 -8.06 -3.53 -1.25
N VAL A 412 -8.34 -3.05 -2.48
CA VAL A 412 -7.40 -3.06 -3.62
C VAL A 412 -6.06 -2.39 -3.29
N ARG A 413 -6.03 -1.21 -2.64
CA ARG A 413 -4.77 -0.51 -2.29
C ARG A 413 -3.83 -1.36 -1.44
N LEU A 414 -4.36 -2.33 -0.66
CA LEU A 414 -3.57 -3.19 0.22
C LEU A 414 -2.91 -4.39 -0.49
N MET A 415 -3.17 -4.61 -1.79
CA MET A 415 -2.38 -5.53 -2.62
C MET A 415 -0.89 -5.14 -2.65
N LEU A 416 -0.59 -3.85 -2.49
CA LEU A 416 0.78 -3.34 -2.32
C LEU A 416 1.52 -3.97 -1.12
N VAL A 417 0.83 -4.24 -0.01
CA VAL A 417 1.41 -4.86 1.20
C VAL A 417 1.56 -6.38 1.03
N LEU A 418 0.73 -7.00 0.17
CA LEU A 418 0.87 -8.40 -0.22
C LEU A 418 2.07 -8.64 -1.13
N ALA A 419 2.42 -7.70 -2.02
CA ALA A 419 3.44 -7.92 -3.05
C ALA A 419 4.81 -8.36 -2.49
N PRO A 420 5.40 -7.75 -1.43
CA PRO A 420 6.64 -8.23 -0.84
C PRO A 420 6.48 -9.61 -0.19
N ALA A 421 5.39 -9.85 0.54
CA ALA A 421 5.12 -11.16 1.15
C ALA A 421 5.06 -12.28 0.08
N ALA A 422 4.32 -12.03 -1.01
CA ALA A 422 4.20 -12.98 -2.11
C ALA A 422 5.54 -13.26 -2.80
N CYS A 423 6.37 -12.23 -3.01
CA CYS A 423 7.72 -12.36 -3.57
C CYS A 423 8.66 -13.17 -2.67
N ILE A 424 8.62 -12.96 -1.34
CA ILE A 424 9.42 -13.72 -0.37
C ILE A 424 9.02 -15.20 -0.38
N MET A 425 7.73 -15.51 -0.28
CA MET A 425 7.24 -16.89 -0.27
C MET A 425 7.55 -17.61 -1.59
N SER A 426 7.34 -16.94 -2.73
CA SER A 426 7.65 -17.49 -4.05
C SER A 426 9.15 -17.66 -4.28
N GLY A 427 9.99 -16.73 -3.82
CA GLY A 427 11.45 -16.85 -3.87
C GLY A 427 11.98 -18.03 -3.03
N ILE A 428 11.37 -18.29 -1.87
CA ILE A 428 11.66 -19.49 -1.06
C ILE A 428 11.24 -20.77 -1.79
N ALA A 429 10.06 -20.78 -2.44
CA ALA A 429 9.58 -21.93 -3.23
C ALA A 429 10.52 -22.24 -4.40
N LEU A 430 10.85 -21.23 -5.21
CA LEU A 430 11.76 -21.36 -6.35
C LEU A 430 13.15 -21.83 -5.91
N SER A 431 13.72 -21.24 -4.85
CA SER A 431 15.04 -21.68 -4.34
C SER A 431 15.04 -23.14 -3.92
N GLN A 432 13.98 -23.63 -3.24
CA GLN A 432 13.92 -25.04 -2.87
C GLN A 432 13.73 -25.95 -4.08
N ALA A 433 12.94 -25.54 -5.09
CA ALA A 433 12.82 -26.28 -6.34
C ALA A 433 14.18 -26.38 -7.07
N PHE A 434 14.89 -25.25 -7.23
CA PHE A 434 16.24 -25.24 -7.82
C PHE A 434 17.25 -26.06 -7.01
N ASP A 435 17.24 -25.99 -5.68
CA ASP A 435 18.12 -26.80 -4.82
C ASP A 435 17.89 -28.30 -5.03
N VAL A 436 16.63 -28.72 -5.20
CA VAL A 436 16.28 -30.14 -5.44
C VAL A 436 16.69 -30.58 -6.85
N PHE A 437 16.34 -29.82 -7.90
CA PHE A 437 16.67 -30.18 -9.28
C PHE A 437 18.18 -30.17 -9.55
N THR A 438 18.91 -29.16 -9.04
CA THR A 438 20.38 -29.12 -9.22
C THR A 438 21.08 -30.21 -8.41
N ALA A 439 20.58 -30.56 -7.22
CA ALA A 439 21.12 -31.67 -6.43
C ALA A 439 20.85 -33.04 -7.09
N SER A 440 19.67 -33.27 -7.66
CA SER A 440 19.36 -34.52 -8.36
C SER A 440 20.22 -34.68 -9.62
N ILE A 441 20.33 -33.63 -10.45
CA ILE A 441 21.21 -33.62 -11.63
C ILE A 441 22.65 -33.92 -11.22
N LYS A 442 23.20 -33.20 -10.23
CA LYS A 442 24.58 -33.42 -9.78
C LYS A 442 24.82 -34.83 -9.21
N TYR A 443 23.84 -35.40 -8.52
CA TYR A 443 23.93 -36.76 -7.98
C TYR A 443 23.94 -37.81 -9.10
N GLN A 444 23.07 -37.67 -10.10
CA GLN A 444 23.01 -38.59 -11.24
C GLN A 444 24.25 -38.46 -12.16
N LEU A 445 24.72 -37.23 -12.41
CA LEU A 445 25.93 -36.99 -13.20
C LEU A 445 27.18 -37.55 -12.51
N GLY A 446 27.28 -37.42 -11.19
CA GLY A 446 28.35 -38.05 -10.40
C GLY A 446 28.32 -39.58 -10.47
N ARG A 447 27.12 -40.18 -10.49
CA ARG A 447 26.96 -41.64 -10.67
C ARG A 447 27.37 -42.10 -12.08
N SER A 448 27.10 -41.30 -13.11
CA SER A 448 27.54 -41.55 -14.50
C SER A 448 29.06 -41.41 -14.70
N SER A 449 29.72 -40.60 -13.88
CA SER A 449 31.19 -40.51 -13.84
C SER A 449 31.80 -41.75 -13.20
N ASN A 450 31.39 -42.09 -11.98
CA ASN A 450 31.90 -43.27 -11.27
C ASN A 450 31.64 -44.59 -12.01
N SER A 451 30.53 -44.72 -12.75
CA SER A 451 30.24 -45.92 -13.54
C SER A 451 31.15 -46.12 -14.76
N LYS A 452 32.06 -45.17 -15.07
CA LYS A 452 33.12 -45.39 -16.05
C LYS A 452 34.42 -45.89 -15.42
N ASP A 453 34.71 -45.45 -14.20
CA ASP A 453 35.91 -45.90 -13.47
C ASP A 453 35.75 -47.37 -12.98
N ASP A 454 34.53 -47.76 -12.57
CA ASP A 454 34.22 -49.14 -12.16
C ASP A 454 34.22 -50.16 -13.33
N ALA A 455 34.48 -49.72 -14.58
CA ALA A 455 34.45 -50.56 -15.78
C ALA A 455 35.83 -51.00 -16.30
N GLU A 456 36.94 -50.44 -15.79
CA GLU A 456 38.29 -50.77 -16.27
C GLU A 456 39.09 -51.73 -15.35
N ASP A 457 38.61 -52.03 -14.13
CA ASP A 457 39.39 -52.81 -13.13
C ASP A 457 38.87 -54.25 -12.90
N ASN A 458 38.26 -54.88 -13.91
CA ASN A 458 37.70 -56.24 -13.84
C ASN A 458 38.32 -57.24 -14.86
N THR A 459 39.62 -57.12 -15.11
CA THR A 459 40.39 -58.14 -15.86
C THR A 459 41.78 -58.40 -15.27
N SER A 460 41.85 -59.07 -14.11
CA SER A 460 42.86 -60.13 -13.89
C SER A 460 42.65 -60.92 -12.57
N THR A 461 42.93 -62.22 -12.66
CA THR A 461 43.02 -63.25 -11.58
C THR A 461 41.77 -64.06 -11.21
N ASN A 462 41.40 -64.98 -12.12
CA ASN A 462 40.84 -66.27 -11.69
C ASN A 462 41.97 -67.13 -11.10
N ASN A 463 41.79 -67.69 -9.90
CA ASN A 463 42.29 -69.03 -9.56
C ASN A 463 41.48 -69.64 -8.40
N ALA A 464 41.15 -70.92 -8.57
CA ALA A 464 40.17 -71.71 -7.85
C ALA A 464 40.39 -71.88 -6.33
N PRO A 465 39.40 -72.49 -5.66
CA PRO A 465 39.66 -73.73 -4.93
C PRO A 465 38.87 -74.92 -5.50
N LYS A 466 39.48 -76.11 -5.48
CA LYS A 466 38.80 -77.40 -5.68
C LYS A 466 38.41 -78.00 -4.33
N ASP A 467 37.35 -78.79 -4.33
CA ASP A 467 36.94 -79.65 -3.21
C ASP A 467 38.04 -80.66 -2.81
N ASP A 468 38.09 -81.07 -1.53
CA ASP A 468 37.71 -82.46 -1.21
C ASP A 468 37.49 -82.79 0.29
N SER A 469 36.56 -83.73 0.52
CA SER A 469 36.54 -84.74 1.60
C SER A 469 36.25 -84.39 3.10
N SER A 470 35.00 -84.67 3.48
CA SER A 470 34.61 -85.70 4.49
C SER A 470 34.68 -85.50 6.03
N SER A 471 33.53 -85.75 6.68
CA SER A 471 33.30 -86.31 8.05
C SER A 471 33.81 -85.53 9.30
N GLY A 472 33.18 -85.56 10.47
CA GLY A 472 31.89 -86.13 10.90
C GLY A 472 31.83 -86.32 12.44
N LYS A 473 30.61 -86.21 13.03
CA LYS A 473 30.20 -86.56 14.43
C LYS A 473 30.60 -85.64 15.63
N THR A 474 29.55 -85.20 16.35
CA THR A 474 29.26 -85.28 17.83
C THR A 474 30.42 -85.30 18.85
N ASP A 475 30.36 -84.71 20.06
CA ASP A 475 29.22 -84.58 21.00
C ASP A 475 29.51 -83.57 22.16
N LYS A 476 28.45 -83.06 22.84
CA LYS A 476 28.31 -82.50 24.24
C LYS A 476 29.32 -81.56 24.93
N GLY A 477 28.84 -80.72 25.86
CA GLY A 477 29.66 -80.23 26.99
C GLY A 477 29.22 -78.95 27.72
N GLU A 478 28.84 -79.08 29.00
CA GLU A 478 28.33 -78.03 29.91
C GLU A 478 29.00 -78.15 31.32
N GLU A 479 29.11 -77.16 32.22
CA GLU A 479 28.77 -75.71 32.26
C GLU A 479 29.66 -75.00 33.33
N VAL A 480 29.55 -73.67 33.52
CA VAL A 480 29.87 -72.95 34.81
C VAL A 480 31.40 -72.87 35.21
N ALA A 481 31.98 -71.91 35.96
CA ALA A 481 31.51 -70.83 36.84
C ALA A 481 32.42 -69.55 36.89
N LYS A 482 31.78 -68.41 37.23
CA LYS A 482 32.18 -67.33 38.19
C LYS A 482 33.67 -67.05 38.54
N GLU A 483 34.02 -65.75 38.54
CA GLU A 483 34.36 -65.05 39.80
C GLU A 483 34.12 -63.50 39.78
N ARG A 484 34.25 -62.84 40.94
CA ARG A 484 33.77 -61.47 41.28
C ARG A 484 34.86 -60.82 42.19
N SER A 485 35.29 -59.56 42.10
CA SER A 485 34.50 -58.37 42.52
C SER A 485 35.37 -57.11 42.84
N SER A 486 34.72 -55.92 42.84
CA SER A 486 35.10 -54.68 43.57
C SER A 486 36.23 -53.79 42.98
N LYS A 487 36.28 -52.44 43.12
CA LYS A 487 35.57 -51.49 44.04
C LYS A 487 35.59 -50.02 43.50
N LYS A 488 34.59 -49.18 43.88
CA LYS A 488 34.47 -47.69 43.79
C LYS A 488 34.45 -47.01 42.39
N GLY A 489 33.75 -45.89 42.15
CA GLY A 489 32.77 -45.16 42.99
C GLY A 489 32.45 -43.69 42.61
N LYS A 490 31.45 -43.46 41.74
CA LYS A 490 30.62 -42.23 41.50
C LYS A 490 31.25 -40.81 41.37
N LYS A 491 31.01 -40.16 40.21
CA LYS A 491 30.54 -38.75 40.17
C LYS A 491 29.78 -38.37 38.87
N LYS A 492 28.56 -37.84 39.04
CA LYS A 492 27.70 -37.07 38.11
C LYS A 492 27.26 -37.67 36.77
N GLU A 493 25.96 -38.00 36.71
CA GLU A 493 25.16 -37.98 35.49
C GLU A 493 25.10 -36.57 34.86
N ARG A 494 25.19 -36.52 33.54
CA ARG A 494 24.60 -35.50 32.66
C ARG A 494 24.26 -36.19 31.34
N GLU A 495 22.98 -36.37 31.06
CA GLU A 495 22.53 -36.75 29.73
C GLU A 495 22.89 -35.65 28.73
N PRO A 496 23.57 -35.96 27.61
CA PRO A 496 23.59 -35.10 26.45
C PRO A 496 22.45 -35.50 25.52
N ALA A 497 21.47 -34.60 25.36
CA ALA A 497 20.34 -34.79 24.44
C ALA A 497 20.80 -35.15 23.01
N ASP A 498 20.08 -36.06 22.36
CA ASP A 498 20.37 -36.57 21.03
C ASP A 498 20.54 -35.44 19.99
N LYS A 499 21.77 -35.31 19.49
CA LYS A 499 22.00 -34.62 18.21
C LYS A 499 21.63 -35.59 17.09
N PRO A 500 20.69 -35.27 16.18
CA PRO A 500 20.35 -36.15 15.07
C PRO A 500 21.60 -36.35 14.20
N SER A 501 22.08 -37.60 14.14
CA SER A 501 23.36 -37.94 13.54
C SER A 501 23.41 -37.56 12.05
N VAL A 502 24.61 -37.25 11.54
CA VAL A 502 24.83 -36.83 10.14
C VAL A 502 24.26 -37.84 9.13
N LYS A 503 24.23 -39.13 9.50
CA LYS A 503 23.59 -40.21 8.71
C LYS A 503 22.11 -39.95 8.42
N SER A 504 21.34 -39.34 9.34
CA SER A 504 19.93 -39.00 9.13
C SER A 504 19.72 -37.92 8.06
N LYS A 505 20.63 -36.94 7.97
CA LYS A 505 20.59 -35.89 6.93
C LYS A 505 20.99 -36.45 5.57
N ILE A 506 21.91 -37.41 5.52
CA ILE A 506 22.28 -38.13 4.29
C ILE A 506 21.13 -39.03 3.82
N ALA A 507 20.44 -39.71 4.74
CA ALA A 507 19.25 -40.52 4.41
C ALA A 507 18.11 -39.67 3.83
N LYS A 508 17.80 -38.49 4.41
CA LYS A 508 16.81 -37.56 3.84
C LYS A 508 17.21 -37.03 2.45
N LYS A 509 18.50 -36.84 2.17
CA LYS A 509 18.99 -36.50 0.82
C LYS A 509 18.84 -37.63 -0.21
N ARG A 510 18.82 -38.90 0.22
CA ARG A 510 18.58 -40.05 -0.68
C ARG A 510 17.11 -40.19 -1.11
N ALA A 511 16.16 -39.71 -0.32
CA ALA A 511 14.73 -39.87 -0.57
C ALA A 511 14.12 -38.85 -1.56
N LEU A 512 14.91 -37.89 -2.07
CA LEU A 512 14.44 -36.78 -2.90
C LEU A 512 15.25 -36.64 -4.20
N VAL A 513 15.67 -37.79 -4.77
CA VAL A 513 16.38 -37.85 -6.05
C VAL A 513 15.38 -38.17 -7.15
N LEU A 514 14.99 -37.16 -7.92
CA LEU A 514 14.19 -37.33 -9.14
C LEU A 514 15.02 -37.98 -10.26
N PRO A 515 14.37 -38.63 -11.25
CA PRO A 515 15.05 -39.06 -12.48
C PRO A 515 15.76 -37.89 -13.17
N LEU A 516 16.86 -38.18 -13.89
CA LEU A 516 17.64 -37.16 -14.62
C LEU A 516 16.73 -36.39 -15.59
N GLU A 517 16.03 -37.11 -16.48
CA GLU A 517 15.11 -36.53 -17.47
C GLU A 517 14.03 -35.67 -16.83
N ALA A 518 13.38 -36.18 -15.77
CA ALA A 518 12.34 -35.45 -15.06
C ALA A 518 12.88 -34.15 -14.40
N SER A 519 14.12 -34.18 -13.91
CA SER A 519 14.78 -33.00 -13.31
C SER A 519 15.15 -31.95 -14.36
N ILE A 520 15.62 -32.38 -15.54
CA ILE A 520 15.96 -31.49 -16.66
C ILE A 520 14.69 -30.87 -17.25
N VAL A 521 13.64 -31.67 -17.49
CA VAL A 521 12.34 -31.19 -17.98
C VAL A 521 11.70 -30.24 -16.97
N ALA A 522 11.72 -30.55 -15.67
CA ALA A 522 11.18 -29.65 -14.64
C ALA A 522 11.95 -28.33 -14.54
N LEU A 523 13.28 -28.36 -14.68
CA LEU A 523 14.11 -27.16 -14.72
C LEU A 523 13.78 -26.29 -15.95
N LEU A 524 13.62 -26.91 -17.13
CA LEU A 524 13.26 -26.21 -18.37
C LEU A 524 11.87 -25.58 -18.28
N LEU A 525 10.87 -26.32 -17.76
CA LEU A 525 9.52 -25.79 -17.50
C LEU A 525 9.54 -24.60 -16.54
N LEU A 526 10.36 -24.65 -15.49
CA LEU A 526 10.48 -23.56 -14.51
C LEU A 526 11.18 -22.33 -15.10
N ILE A 527 12.15 -22.51 -16.01
CA ILE A 527 12.74 -21.42 -16.80
C ILE A 527 11.71 -20.79 -17.74
N MET A 528 10.91 -21.61 -18.45
CA MET A 528 9.83 -21.13 -19.32
C MET A 528 8.76 -20.35 -18.54
N LEU A 529 8.39 -20.83 -17.35
CA LEU A 529 7.47 -20.14 -16.45
C LEU A 529 8.05 -18.80 -15.95
N GLY A 530 9.35 -18.75 -15.67
CA GLY A 530 10.07 -17.52 -15.34
C GLY A 530 10.09 -16.52 -16.50
N ALA A 531 10.32 -16.98 -17.74
CA ALA A 531 10.28 -16.14 -18.93
C ALA A 531 8.88 -15.57 -19.18
N PHE A 532 7.83 -16.39 -19.03
CA PHE A 532 6.43 -15.93 -19.10
C PHE A 532 6.11 -14.87 -18.05
N TYR A 533 6.56 -15.06 -16.80
CA TYR A 533 6.42 -14.05 -15.74
C TYR A 533 7.11 -12.72 -16.13
N VAL A 534 8.35 -12.75 -16.63
CA VAL A 534 9.05 -11.53 -17.07
C VAL A 534 8.30 -10.81 -18.19
N ILE A 535 7.81 -11.53 -19.20
CA ILE A 535 7.02 -10.96 -20.31
C ILE A 535 5.74 -10.30 -19.78
N HIS A 536 5.00 -10.98 -18.90
CA HIS A 536 3.81 -10.42 -18.27
C HIS A 536 4.12 -9.14 -17.47
N CYS A 537 5.19 -9.14 -16.68
CA CYS A 537 5.56 -7.99 -15.86
C CYS A 537 5.97 -6.78 -16.69
N VAL A 538 6.74 -6.98 -17.76
CA VAL A 538 7.12 -5.90 -18.69
C VAL A 538 5.89 -5.37 -19.43
N TRP A 539 4.99 -6.24 -19.90
CA TRP A 539 3.74 -5.83 -20.53
C TRP A 539 2.82 -5.04 -19.58
N ALA A 540 2.60 -5.54 -18.36
CA ALA A 540 1.79 -4.86 -17.35
C ALA A 540 2.39 -3.50 -16.95
N ALA A 541 3.70 -3.42 -16.77
CA ALA A 541 4.39 -2.16 -16.48
C ALA A 541 4.28 -1.16 -17.64
N ALA A 542 4.42 -1.60 -18.89
CA ALA A 542 4.44 -0.73 -20.06
C ALA A 542 3.06 -0.33 -20.59
N GLU A 543 2.01 -1.16 -20.45
CA GLU A 543 0.69 -0.88 -21.04
C GLU A 543 -0.40 -0.60 -20.01
N ALA A 544 -0.34 -1.17 -18.79
CA ALA A 544 -1.37 -0.97 -17.77
C ALA A 544 -1.03 0.14 -16.76
N TYR A 545 0.23 0.22 -16.33
CA TYR A 545 0.63 1.09 -15.20
C TYR A 545 1.43 2.34 -15.58
N SER A 546 1.93 2.49 -16.82
CA SER A 546 2.72 3.66 -17.22
C SER A 546 1.91 4.82 -17.83
N ALA A 547 0.58 4.79 -17.77
CA ALA A 547 -0.27 5.81 -18.36
C ALA A 547 -0.45 7.01 -17.39
N PRO A 548 -0.11 8.25 -17.79
CA PRO A 548 -0.31 9.42 -16.96
C PRO A 548 -1.82 9.75 -16.84
N SER A 549 -2.23 10.23 -15.67
CA SER A 549 -3.62 10.64 -15.41
C SER A 549 -3.97 12.03 -15.92
N ILE A 550 -2.96 12.85 -16.26
CA ILE A 550 -3.13 14.26 -16.64
C ILE A 550 -3.19 14.45 -18.16
N VAL A 551 -2.35 13.74 -18.90
CA VAL A 551 -2.36 13.69 -20.36
C VAL A 551 -3.13 12.43 -20.76
N LEU A 552 -4.33 12.58 -21.30
CA LEU A 552 -5.11 11.42 -21.76
C LEU A 552 -4.67 11.04 -23.17
N THR A 553 -4.52 9.74 -23.43
CA THR A 553 -4.27 9.24 -24.79
C THR A 553 -5.41 8.39 -25.30
N SER A 554 -5.74 8.54 -26.57
CA SER A 554 -6.67 7.68 -27.30
C SER A 554 -6.04 7.22 -28.61
N GLN A 555 -6.13 5.92 -28.90
CA GLN A 555 -5.75 5.38 -30.21
C GLN A 555 -6.97 5.42 -31.13
N SER A 556 -6.92 6.26 -32.16
CA SER A 556 -7.84 6.23 -33.30
C SER A 556 -7.25 5.40 -34.43
N ARG A 557 -8.03 5.13 -35.48
CA ARG A 557 -7.53 4.59 -36.75
C ARG A 557 -6.51 5.53 -37.42
N ASP A 558 -6.59 6.83 -37.12
CA ASP A 558 -5.74 7.88 -37.68
C ASP A 558 -4.44 8.10 -36.88
N GLY A 559 -4.27 7.42 -35.73
CA GLY A 559 -3.07 7.48 -34.90
C GLY A 559 -3.34 7.66 -33.41
N LEU A 560 -2.27 7.97 -32.65
CA LEU A 560 -2.33 8.30 -31.23
C LEU A 560 -2.70 9.77 -31.07
N HIS A 561 -3.88 10.05 -30.53
CA HIS A 561 -4.29 11.39 -30.11
C HIS A 561 -3.97 11.59 -28.64
N VAL A 562 -3.41 12.77 -28.34
CA VAL A 562 -2.97 13.19 -27.02
C VAL A 562 -3.80 14.40 -26.60
N PHE A 563 -4.56 14.29 -25.51
CA PHE A 563 -5.41 15.34 -24.96
C PHE A 563 -4.77 15.91 -23.69
N ASP A 564 -4.46 17.21 -23.70
CA ASP A 564 -3.83 17.92 -22.58
C ASP A 564 -4.68 19.10 -22.07
N ASP A 565 -6.00 18.96 -22.20
CA ASP A 565 -7.01 19.94 -21.78
C ASP A 565 -6.93 20.31 -20.28
N PHE A 566 -6.41 19.39 -19.43
CA PHE A 566 -6.18 19.68 -18.01
C PHE A 566 -5.07 20.73 -17.85
N ARG A 567 -3.89 20.55 -18.45
CA ARG A 567 -2.82 21.57 -18.37
C ARG A 567 -3.24 22.87 -19.04
N GLU A 568 -3.95 22.81 -20.17
CA GLU A 568 -4.52 23.98 -20.85
C GLU A 568 -5.40 24.81 -19.88
N SER A 569 -6.38 24.16 -19.23
CA SER A 569 -7.33 24.83 -18.33
C SER A 569 -6.68 25.36 -17.05
N TYR A 570 -5.76 24.63 -16.44
CA TYR A 570 -5.02 25.10 -15.26
C TYR A 570 -4.05 26.25 -15.62
N ALA A 571 -3.43 26.21 -16.81
CA ALA A 571 -2.57 27.29 -17.29
C ALA A 571 -3.38 28.56 -17.56
N TRP A 572 -4.55 28.47 -18.20
CA TRP A 572 -5.48 29.61 -18.34
C TRP A 572 -5.84 30.19 -16.98
N LEU A 573 -6.23 29.34 -16.03
CA LEU A 573 -6.60 29.78 -14.68
C LEU A 573 -5.43 30.48 -13.96
N SER A 574 -4.19 30.03 -14.17
CA SER A 574 -2.97 30.64 -13.62
C SER A 574 -2.63 32.01 -14.21
N HIS A 575 -2.91 32.25 -15.50
CA HIS A 575 -2.52 33.48 -16.20
C HIS A 575 -3.65 34.52 -16.34
N ASN A 576 -4.92 34.12 -16.27
CA ASN A 576 -6.07 34.96 -16.59
C ASN A 576 -6.96 35.33 -15.39
N THR A 577 -6.58 34.97 -14.16
CA THR A 577 -7.33 35.29 -12.92
C THR A 577 -6.43 35.96 -11.88
N ASP A 578 -7.00 36.65 -10.89
CA ASP A 578 -6.21 37.26 -9.81
C ASP A 578 -5.67 36.17 -8.86
N VAL A 579 -4.52 36.40 -8.21
CA VAL A 579 -3.87 35.39 -7.34
C VAL A 579 -4.77 34.97 -6.15
N ASP A 580 -5.58 35.92 -5.64
CA ASP A 580 -6.50 35.71 -4.51
C ASP A 580 -7.90 35.22 -4.95
N ASP A 581 -8.07 34.84 -6.22
CA ASP A 581 -9.32 34.30 -6.73
C ASP A 581 -9.54 32.86 -6.26
N LYS A 582 -10.72 32.61 -5.67
CA LYS A 582 -11.10 31.31 -5.12
C LYS A 582 -11.83 30.47 -6.15
N VAL A 583 -11.43 29.21 -6.25
CA VAL A 583 -11.90 28.23 -7.22
C VAL A 583 -12.61 27.10 -6.49
N ALA A 584 -13.86 26.84 -6.85
CA ALA A 584 -14.60 25.66 -6.41
C ALA A 584 -14.55 24.58 -7.49
N SER A 585 -14.15 23.38 -7.09
CA SER A 585 -14.16 22.16 -7.91
C SER A 585 -14.60 20.99 -7.02
N TRP A 586 -14.78 19.81 -7.61
CA TRP A 586 -14.92 18.60 -6.81
C TRP A 586 -13.58 18.22 -6.14
N TRP A 587 -13.63 17.55 -4.99
CA TRP A 587 -12.47 17.38 -4.11
C TRP A 587 -11.29 16.66 -4.77
N ASP A 588 -11.54 15.76 -5.72
CA ASP A 588 -10.53 15.05 -6.53
C ASP A 588 -9.47 15.97 -7.17
N TYR A 589 -9.84 17.20 -7.54
CA TYR A 589 -9.00 18.11 -8.33
C TYR A 589 -8.31 19.19 -7.49
N GLY A 590 -8.54 19.22 -6.17
CA GLY A 590 -8.06 20.31 -5.31
C GLY A 590 -6.53 20.44 -5.29
N TYR A 591 -5.82 19.30 -5.19
CA TYR A 591 -4.36 19.29 -5.22
C TYR A 591 -3.78 19.72 -6.58
N GLN A 592 -4.33 19.22 -7.69
CA GLN A 592 -3.89 19.63 -9.04
C GLN A 592 -4.15 21.13 -9.28
N THR A 593 -5.33 21.62 -8.92
CA THR A 593 -5.68 23.06 -9.04
C THR A 593 -4.70 23.92 -8.25
N THR A 594 -4.38 23.53 -7.01
CA THR A 594 -3.46 24.31 -6.16
C THR A 594 -2.01 24.24 -6.64
N ALA A 595 -1.56 23.09 -7.16
CA ALA A 595 -0.18 22.91 -7.63
C ALA A 595 0.07 23.51 -9.03
N MET A 596 -0.90 23.42 -9.96
CA MET A 596 -0.75 23.87 -11.35
C MET A 596 -1.28 25.28 -11.59
N ALA A 597 -2.53 25.54 -11.21
CA ALA A 597 -3.13 26.85 -11.39
C ALA A 597 -2.65 27.85 -10.33
N ASN A 598 -2.08 27.38 -9.22
CA ASN A 598 -1.61 28.20 -8.10
C ASN A 598 -2.69 29.20 -7.62
N ARG A 599 -3.90 28.68 -7.37
CA ARG A 599 -5.06 29.43 -6.87
C ARG A 599 -5.63 28.78 -5.62
N THR A 600 -6.41 29.56 -4.88
CA THR A 600 -7.02 29.16 -3.62
C THR A 600 -8.22 28.23 -3.86
N VAL A 601 -8.24 27.08 -3.20
CA VAL A 601 -9.30 26.06 -3.36
C VAL A 601 -10.20 25.94 -2.13
N ILE A 602 -11.48 25.67 -2.36
CA ILE A 602 -12.47 25.49 -1.29
C ILE A 602 -12.34 24.12 -0.61
N VAL A 603 -12.00 23.06 -1.36
CA VAL A 603 -11.87 21.67 -0.89
C VAL A 603 -10.63 21.01 -1.49
N ASP A 604 -10.05 20.02 -0.81
CA ASP A 604 -8.91 19.21 -1.30
C ASP A 604 -9.11 17.69 -1.10
N ASN A 605 -8.19 16.90 -1.66
CA ASN A 605 -8.23 15.44 -1.63
C ASN A 605 -8.00 14.82 -0.23
N ASN A 606 -7.60 15.57 0.79
CA ASN A 606 -7.38 15.05 2.15
C ASN A 606 -8.71 14.65 2.83
N THR A 607 -9.82 15.26 2.42
CA THR A 607 -11.18 14.97 2.93
C THR A 607 -11.37 15.09 4.45
N TRP A 608 -10.55 15.88 5.14
CA TRP A 608 -10.57 15.93 6.62
C TRP A 608 -11.85 16.57 7.21
N ASN A 609 -12.52 17.45 6.46
CA ASN A 609 -13.79 18.07 6.87
C ASN A 609 -14.93 17.68 5.91
N ASN A 610 -15.64 16.61 6.28
CA ASN A 610 -16.78 16.07 5.52
C ASN A 610 -17.91 17.09 5.30
N THR A 611 -18.19 17.94 6.30
CA THR A 611 -19.27 18.95 6.23
C THR A 611 -18.99 19.97 5.14
N HIS A 612 -17.74 20.41 4.98
CA HIS A 612 -17.36 21.39 3.97
C HIS A 612 -17.43 20.81 2.54
N ILE A 613 -17.03 19.54 2.37
CA ILE A 613 -17.23 18.80 1.10
C ILE A 613 -18.74 18.61 0.81
N ALA A 614 -19.54 18.29 1.83
CA ALA A 614 -20.98 18.18 1.68
C ALA A 614 -21.63 19.51 1.27
N THR A 615 -21.11 20.67 1.70
CA THR A 615 -21.55 22.00 1.24
C THR A 615 -21.26 22.20 -0.25
N VAL A 616 -20.09 21.81 -0.75
CA VAL A 616 -19.76 21.88 -2.18
C VAL A 616 -20.63 20.90 -2.99
N GLY A 617 -20.80 19.66 -2.53
CA GLY A 617 -21.69 18.67 -3.16
C GLY A 617 -23.15 19.13 -3.19
N THR A 618 -23.60 19.80 -2.12
CA THR A 618 -24.91 20.46 -2.02
C THR A 618 -25.07 21.57 -3.04
N ALA A 619 -24.06 22.44 -3.22
CA ALA A 619 -24.10 23.48 -4.23
C ALA A 619 -24.13 22.91 -5.66
N MET A 620 -23.32 21.89 -5.95
CA MET A 620 -23.28 21.25 -7.28
C MET A 620 -24.56 20.52 -7.66
N SER A 621 -25.26 19.92 -6.68
CA SER A 621 -26.53 19.21 -6.90
C SER A 621 -27.78 20.10 -6.79
N SER A 622 -27.69 21.25 -6.11
CA SER A 622 -28.79 22.20 -5.99
C SER A 622 -29.18 22.91 -7.30
N PRO A 623 -30.40 23.47 -7.39
CA PRO A 623 -30.74 24.40 -8.45
C PRO A 623 -29.88 25.67 -8.41
N GLU A 624 -29.56 26.19 -9.61
CA GLU A 624 -28.66 27.33 -9.86
C GLU A 624 -28.72 28.51 -8.88
N LYS A 625 -29.91 28.93 -8.42
CA LYS A 625 -30.05 30.05 -7.46
C LYS A 625 -29.49 29.69 -6.08
N ALA A 626 -29.86 28.53 -5.54
CA ALA A 626 -29.40 28.09 -4.23
C ALA A 626 -27.90 27.79 -4.25
N ALA A 627 -27.41 27.22 -5.36
CA ALA A 627 -25.99 27.02 -5.59
C ALA A 627 -25.20 28.34 -5.62
N TRP A 628 -25.72 29.38 -6.28
CA TRP A 628 -25.12 30.71 -6.27
C TRP A 628 -25.12 31.35 -4.87
N GLU A 629 -26.19 31.18 -4.08
CA GLU A 629 -26.25 31.66 -2.69
C GLU A 629 -25.17 30.99 -1.82
N ILE A 630 -24.96 29.68 -1.96
CA ILE A 630 -23.89 28.95 -1.25
C ILE A 630 -22.50 29.41 -1.70
N PHE A 631 -22.21 29.39 -3.00
CA PHE A 631 -20.89 29.78 -3.52
C PHE A 631 -20.55 31.26 -3.26
N ASN A 632 -21.53 32.17 -3.31
CA ASN A 632 -21.34 33.57 -2.93
C ASN A 632 -21.07 33.72 -1.42
N SER A 633 -21.62 32.85 -0.56
CA SER A 633 -21.31 32.86 0.88
C SER A 633 -19.89 32.35 1.20
N LEU A 634 -19.26 31.63 0.27
CA LEU A 634 -17.90 31.09 0.35
C LEU A 634 -16.87 31.91 -0.45
N ASP A 635 -17.21 33.14 -0.89
CA ASP A 635 -16.38 34.03 -1.74
C ASP A 635 -15.83 33.36 -3.02
N VAL A 636 -16.55 32.39 -3.58
CA VAL A 636 -16.13 31.68 -4.80
C VAL A 636 -16.29 32.60 -6.00
N LYS A 637 -15.21 32.79 -6.77
CA LYS A 637 -15.24 33.53 -8.03
C LYS A 637 -15.38 32.62 -9.26
N TYR A 638 -14.73 31.45 -9.24
CA TYR A 638 -14.78 30.48 -10.35
C TYR A 638 -15.21 29.09 -9.90
N VAL A 639 -15.93 28.41 -10.79
CA VAL A 639 -16.33 27.00 -10.65
C VAL A 639 -15.74 26.22 -11.82
N LEU A 640 -14.95 25.19 -11.51
CA LEU A 640 -14.36 24.27 -12.49
C LEU A 640 -15.15 22.96 -12.50
N VAL A 641 -15.53 22.50 -13.70
CA VAL A 641 -16.26 21.25 -13.92
C VAL A 641 -15.58 20.44 -15.03
N VAL A 642 -15.42 19.14 -14.81
CA VAL A 642 -14.89 18.19 -15.80
C VAL A 642 -16.06 17.51 -16.54
N PHE A 643 -16.06 17.59 -17.86
CA PHE A 643 -17.11 17.07 -18.74
C PHE A 643 -16.52 16.18 -19.84
N GLY A 644 -16.78 14.87 -19.78
CA GLY A 644 -16.19 13.90 -20.70
C GLY A 644 -17.02 13.61 -21.95
N GLY A 645 -18.22 14.18 -22.07
CA GLY A 645 -19.26 13.74 -23.00
C GLY A 645 -18.91 13.90 -24.50
N LEU A 646 -18.03 14.84 -24.87
CA LEU A 646 -17.62 15.04 -26.27
C LEU A 646 -16.61 13.99 -26.75
N ILE A 647 -15.60 13.67 -25.94
CA ILE A 647 -14.55 12.71 -26.30
C ILE A 647 -14.87 11.27 -25.88
N GLY A 648 -15.75 11.07 -24.90
CA GLY A 648 -16.02 9.75 -24.31
C GLY A 648 -15.20 9.45 -23.05
N TYR A 649 -14.73 10.46 -22.30
CA TYR A 649 -13.96 10.26 -21.07
C TYR A 649 -14.87 9.86 -19.89
N PRO A 650 -14.71 8.66 -19.31
CA PRO A 650 -15.68 8.11 -18.36
C PRO A 650 -15.52 8.59 -16.90
N SER A 651 -14.43 9.30 -16.56
CA SER A 651 -14.13 9.75 -15.18
C SER A 651 -14.45 11.24 -14.98
N ASP A 652 -15.53 11.71 -15.60
CA ASP A 652 -16.02 13.09 -15.52
C ASP A 652 -17.02 13.29 -14.36
N ASP A 653 -17.34 14.56 -14.07
CA ASP A 653 -18.10 14.91 -12.87
C ASP A 653 -19.56 14.47 -12.91
N ILE A 654 -20.10 14.20 -14.11
CA ILE A 654 -21.44 13.67 -14.29
C ILE A 654 -21.52 12.19 -13.85
N ASN A 655 -20.48 11.37 -14.04
CA ASN A 655 -20.46 10.01 -13.47
C ASN A 655 -20.19 10.02 -11.96
N LYS A 656 -19.45 11.01 -11.46
CA LYS A 656 -19.20 11.23 -10.02
C LYS A 656 -20.38 11.89 -9.30
N PHE A 657 -21.34 12.48 -10.02
CA PHE A 657 -22.42 13.32 -9.48
C PHE A 657 -23.24 12.63 -8.39
N LEU A 658 -23.52 11.33 -8.52
CA LEU A 658 -24.30 10.59 -7.53
C LEU A 658 -23.59 10.53 -6.16
N TRP A 659 -22.26 10.54 -6.13
CA TRP A 659 -21.50 10.68 -4.88
C TRP A 659 -21.62 12.09 -4.29
N MET A 660 -21.65 13.14 -5.11
CA MET A 660 -21.91 14.51 -4.64
C MET A 660 -23.28 14.63 -3.97
N VAL A 661 -24.29 13.99 -4.56
CA VAL A 661 -25.66 13.90 -4.00
C VAL A 661 -25.69 13.11 -2.68
N ARG A 662 -25.02 11.94 -2.61
CA ARG A 662 -24.94 11.12 -1.38
C ARG A 662 -24.22 11.84 -0.23
N ILE A 663 -23.09 12.48 -0.53
CA ILE A 663 -22.28 13.18 0.47
C ILE A 663 -23.00 14.45 0.95
N GLY A 664 -23.60 15.22 0.02
CA GLY A 664 -24.44 16.37 0.36
C GLY A 664 -25.66 15.98 1.19
N GLY A 665 -26.45 15.02 0.73
CA GLY A 665 -27.67 14.53 1.40
C GLY A 665 -27.43 13.87 2.76
N GLY A 666 -26.25 13.26 2.98
CA GLY A 666 -25.87 12.67 4.26
C GLY A 666 -25.67 13.69 5.38
N VAL A 667 -25.32 14.94 5.05
CA VAL A 667 -25.19 16.06 6.02
C VAL A 667 -26.41 16.98 5.96
N PHE A 668 -26.99 17.17 4.78
CA PHE A 668 -28.08 18.11 4.52
C PHE A 668 -29.32 17.39 3.93
N PRO A 669 -30.28 16.93 4.76
CA PRO A 669 -31.39 16.04 4.35
C PRO A 669 -32.41 16.62 3.35
N HIS A 670 -32.23 17.86 2.90
CA HIS A 670 -33.06 18.49 1.86
C HIS A 670 -32.71 18.01 0.45
N ILE A 671 -31.54 17.38 0.27
CA ILE A 671 -31.15 16.68 -0.95
C ILE A 671 -31.35 15.18 -0.74
N LYS A 672 -32.09 14.53 -1.62
CA LYS A 672 -32.36 13.08 -1.58
C LYS A 672 -31.92 12.43 -2.89
N GLU A 673 -31.25 11.29 -2.80
CA GLU A 673 -30.77 10.55 -3.97
C GLU A 673 -31.92 10.15 -4.92
N ALA A 674 -33.06 9.74 -4.36
CA ALA A 674 -34.25 9.34 -5.10
C ALA A 674 -34.79 10.45 -6.03
N ASP A 675 -34.58 11.73 -5.71
CA ASP A 675 -35.10 12.84 -6.54
C ASP A 675 -34.35 12.99 -7.88
N TYR A 676 -33.16 12.38 -8.01
CA TYR A 676 -32.33 12.37 -9.23
C TYR A 676 -32.45 11.07 -10.04
N LEU A 677 -33.12 10.06 -9.50
CA LEU A 677 -33.31 8.75 -10.13
C LEU A 677 -34.75 8.62 -10.63
N ARG A 678 -34.94 8.16 -11.87
CA ARG A 678 -36.27 7.80 -12.38
C ARG A 678 -36.40 6.28 -12.37
N ASP A 679 -37.38 5.77 -11.62
CA ASP A 679 -37.63 4.33 -11.49
C ASP A 679 -36.37 3.55 -11.04
N GLY A 680 -35.53 4.19 -10.21
CA GLY A 680 -34.25 3.66 -9.74
C GLY A 680 -33.07 3.83 -10.72
N GLN A 681 -33.30 4.35 -11.93
CA GLN A 681 -32.27 4.54 -12.96
C GLN A 681 -31.73 5.98 -12.99
N TYR A 682 -30.41 6.11 -13.14
CA TYR A 682 -29.73 7.39 -13.38
C TYR A 682 -29.72 7.68 -14.88
N ARG A 683 -30.41 8.76 -15.30
CA ARG A 683 -30.61 9.12 -16.72
C ARG A 683 -30.41 10.62 -16.95
N ILE A 684 -30.06 10.98 -18.18
CA ILE A 684 -29.68 12.34 -18.62
C ILE A 684 -30.48 12.78 -19.87
N ASP A 685 -31.22 11.85 -20.45
CA ASP A 685 -32.11 12.04 -21.59
C ASP A 685 -33.39 12.82 -21.22
N SER A 686 -34.33 12.91 -22.16
CA SER A 686 -35.63 13.59 -21.97
C SER A 686 -36.51 12.95 -20.91
N GLU A 687 -36.19 11.72 -20.48
CA GLU A 687 -36.91 11.02 -19.43
C GLU A 687 -36.26 11.21 -18.05
N ALA A 688 -35.08 11.84 -17.94
CA ALA A 688 -34.46 12.21 -16.68
C ALA A 688 -35.39 13.04 -15.76
N THR A 689 -35.17 12.99 -14.44
CA THR A 689 -36.04 13.71 -13.50
C THR A 689 -35.94 15.23 -13.69
N PRO A 690 -37.02 16.00 -13.43
CA PRO A 690 -36.95 17.46 -13.48
C PRO A 690 -35.91 18.06 -12.51
N THR A 691 -35.58 17.36 -11.42
CA THR A 691 -34.51 17.74 -10.48
C THR A 691 -33.15 17.63 -11.16
N MET A 692 -32.85 16.50 -11.81
CA MET A 692 -31.61 16.27 -12.54
C MET A 692 -31.43 17.28 -13.70
N LEU A 693 -32.47 17.52 -14.50
CA LEU A 693 -32.42 18.48 -15.63
C LEU A 693 -32.38 19.97 -15.20
N ASN A 694 -32.44 20.27 -13.90
CA ASN A 694 -32.38 21.63 -13.36
C ASN A 694 -31.27 21.86 -12.32
N CYS A 695 -30.53 20.82 -11.91
CA CYS A 695 -29.39 20.94 -11.01
C CYS A 695 -28.27 21.78 -11.64
N LEU A 696 -27.38 22.32 -10.81
CA LEU A 696 -26.26 23.12 -11.30
C LEU A 696 -25.33 22.28 -12.17
N MET A 697 -24.92 21.08 -11.72
CA MET A 697 -23.96 20.25 -12.44
C MET A 697 -24.40 19.95 -13.88
N TYR A 698 -25.64 19.48 -14.10
CA TYR A 698 -26.18 19.27 -15.45
C TYR A 698 -26.12 20.56 -16.29
N LYS A 699 -26.49 21.70 -15.70
CA LYS A 699 -26.48 22.99 -16.40
C LYS A 699 -25.07 23.45 -16.79
N LEU A 700 -24.07 23.26 -15.93
CA LEU A 700 -22.70 23.64 -16.24
C LEU A 700 -22.14 22.70 -17.32
N SER A 701 -22.16 21.39 -17.08
CA SER A 701 -21.59 20.40 -18.02
C SER A 701 -22.17 20.50 -19.44
N TYR A 702 -23.50 20.61 -19.58
CA TYR A 702 -24.17 20.61 -20.88
C TYR A 702 -24.48 21.99 -21.47
N TYR A 703 -23.95 23.08 -20.89
CA TYR A 703 -24.17 24.42 -21.44
C TYR A 703 -23.69 24.52 -22.89
N ARG A 704 -24.56 24.96 -23.81
CA ARG A 704 -24.27 25.09 -25.26
C ARG A 704 -23.84 23.79 -25.98
N PHE A 705 -24.00 22.61 -25.36
CA PHE A 705 -23.60 21.32 -25.97
C PHE A 705 -24.41 20.92 -27.23
N VAL A 706 -25.47 21.66 -27.55
CA VAL A 706 -26.22 21.54 -28.82
C VAL A 706 -25.47 22.16 -30.00
N GLU A 707 -24.58 23.11 -29.75
CA GLU A 707 -23.86 23.85 -30.79
C GLU A 707 -22.71 23.04 -31.43
N THR A 708 -22.37 21.86 -30.92
CA THR A 708 -21.35 20.96 -31.48
C THR A 708 -21.90 20.19 -32.69
N ASP A 709 -22.77 19.21 -32.45
CA ASP A 709 -23.27 18.26 -33.46
C ASP A 709 -24.76 18.48 -33.80
N GLY A 710 -25.38 19.55 -33.30
CA GLY A 710 -26.82 19.86 -33.44
C GLY A 710 -27.76 18.95 -32.64
N LYS A 711 -27.33 17.72 -32.33
CA LYS A 711 -28.08 16.73 -31.54
C LYS A 711 -27.71 16.70 -30.05
N ALA A 712 -26.54 17.19 -29.66
CA ALA A 712 -26.01 17.10 -28.29
C ALA A 712 -26.00 15.65 -27.75
N TYR A 713 -25.25 14.78 -28.41
CA TYR A 713 -25.14 13.37 -28.05
C TYR A 713 -23.95 13.14 -27.10
N ASP A 714 -24.22 12.64 -25.90
CA ASP A 714 -23.16 12.30 -24.93
C ASP A 714 -22.56 10.93 -25.27
N ARG A 715 -21.26 10.89 -25.60
CA ARG A 715 -20.57 9.65 -26.00
C ARG A 715 -20.30 8.69 -24.82
N VAL A 716 -20.22 9.21 -23.60
CA VAL A 716 -20.01 8.41 -22.37
C VAL A 716 -21.29 7.66 -22.02
N ARG A 717 -22.43 8.36 -21.97
CA ARG A 717 -23.74 7.77 -21.61
C ARG A 717 -24.45 7.11 -22.79
N ARG A 718 -24.05 7.45 -24.02
CA ARG A 718 -24.67 6.99 -25.27
C ARG A 718 -26.14 7.40 -25.38
N THR A 719 -26.43 8.63 -24.97
CA THR A 719 -27.78 9.21 -24.92
C THR A 719 -27.78 10.63 -25.48
N GLU A 720 -28.87 11.01 -26.15
CA GLU A 720 -29.16 12.41 -26.47
C GLU A 720 -29.63 13.14 -25.20
N ILE A 721 -29.13 14.35 -24.94
CA ILE A 721 -29.51 15.08 -23.71
C ILE A 721 -30.98 15.52 -23.72
N GLY A 722 -31.64 15.44 -22.57
CA GLY A 722 -33.05 15.79 -22.45
C GLY A 722 -33.34 17.28 -22.61
N LYS A 723 -32.58 18.11 -21.91
CA LYS A 723 -32.75 19.56 -21.91
C LYS A 723 -31.67 20.22 -22.73
N LYS A 724 -31.97 20.41 -24.02
CA LYS A 724 -31.07 20.94 -25.05
C LYS A 724 -30.76 22.44 -24.87
N ASN A 725 -31.78 23.28 -24.78
CA ASN A 725 -31.61 24.74 -24.75
C ASN A 725 -31.95 25.33 -23.38
N PHE A 726 -30.96 25.97 -22.74
CA PHE A 726 -31.13 26.74 -21.50
C PHE A 726 -30.06 27.83 -21.38
N LYS A 727 -30.29 28.83 -20.51
CA LYS A 727 -29.36 29.95 -20.29
C LYS A 727 -28.94 30.03 -18.82
N LEU A 728 -27.67 30.34 -18.56
CA LEU A 728 -27.15 30.59 -17.22
C LEU A 728 -27.44 32.04 -16.81
N THR A 729 -28.08 32.20 -15.65
CA THR A 729 -28.54 33.48 -15.10
C THR A 729 -27.62 34.03 -14.01
N HIS A 730 -26.96 33.15 -13.25
CA HIS A 730 -26.06 33.46 -12.14
C HIS A 730 -24.58 33.12 -12.42
N PHE A 731 -24.31 32.38 -13.49
CA PHE A 731 -22.97 31.97 -13.91
C PHE A 731 -22.68 32.44 -15.34
N GLU A 732 -21.40 32.57 -15.68
CA GLU A 732 -20.90 32.92 -17.01
C GLU A 732 -19.82 31.94 -17.44
N GLU A 733 -19.87 31.43 -18.66
CA GLU A 733 -18.78 30.64 -19.23
C GLU A 733 -17.60 31.59 -19.54
N VAL A 734 -16.43 31.33 -18.97
CA VAL A 734 -15.22 32.14 -19.22
C VAL A 734 -14.12 31.39 -19.95
N PHE A 735 -14.09 30.06 -19.82
CA PHE A 735 -13.18 29.19 -20.56
C PHE A 735 -13.79 27.79 -20.70
N THR A 736 -13.59 27.17 -21.86
CA THR A 736 -13.86 25.75 -22.14
C THR A 736 -12.69 25.25 -22.97
N SER A 737 -12.07 24.14 -22.58
CA SER A 737 -10.88 23.58 -23.23
C SER A 737 -11.15 23.10 -24.66
N HIS A 738 -10.09 22.87 -25.45
CA HIS A 738 -10.22 22.53 -26.87
C HIS A 738 -11.18 21.35 -27.15
N HIS A 739 -11.12 20.29 -26.35
CA HIS A 739 -11.98 19.10 -26.46
C HIS A 739 -13.15 19.08 -25.46
N TRP A 740 -13.46 20.25 -24.87
CA TRP A 740 -14.53 20.47 -23.90
C TRP A 740 -14.42 19.64 -22.61
N MET A 741 -13.25 19.07 -22.33
CA MET A 741 -12.97 18.26 -21.15
C MET A 741 -13.09 19.06 -19.85
N VAL A 742 -12.59 20.30 -19.83
CA VAL A 742 -12.63 21.16 -18.64
C VAL A 742 -13.34 22.46 -18.98
N ARG A 743 -14.29 22.84 -18.13
CA ARG A 743 -15.13 24.04 -18.30
C ARG A 743 -15.05 24.88 -17.03
N ILE A 744 -14.78 26.18 -17.20
CA ILE A 744 -14.59 27.14 -16.11
C ILE A 744 -15.66 28.22 -16.24
N TYR A 745 -16.40 28.39 -15.14
CA TYR A 745 -17.50 29.34 -15.02
C TYR A 745 -17.18 30.39 -13.97
N LYS A 746 -17.45 31.66 -14.28
CA LYS A 746 -17.37 32.77 -13.32
C LYS A 746 -18.72 33.02 -12.67
N LEU A 747 -18.74 33.28 -11.36
CA LEU A 747 -19.96 33.76 -10.69
C LEU A 747 -20.26 35.19 -11.10
N LYS A 748 -21.52 35.44 -11.47
CA LYS A 748 -21.99 36.82 -11.73
C LYS A 748 -22.17 37.54 -10.39
N PRO A 749 -21.78 38.83 -10.31
CA PRO A 749 -22.02 39.64 -9.12
C PRO A 749 -23.53 39.79 -8.87
N GLN A 750 -23.89 40.04 -7.61
CA GLN A 750 -25.27 40.32 -7.25
C GLN A 750 -25.82 41.51 -8.06
N LYS A 751 -27.03 41.38 -8.60
CA LYS A 751 -27.62 42.40 -9.47
C LYS A 751 -27.81 43.71 -8.69
N ASN A 752 -27.11 44.77 -9.11
CA ASN A 752 -27.17 46.14 -8.55
C ASN A 752 -28.58 46.74 -8.38
N ARG A 753 -29.61 46.13 -8.97
CA ARG A 753 -31.01 46.52 -8.77
C ARG A 753 -31.90 45.29 -8.69
N ILE A 754 -32.48 45.04 -7.52
CA ILE A 754 -33.54 44.04 -7.36
C ILE A 754 -34.75 44.53 -8.15
N ARG A 755 -35.06 43.89 -9.29
CA ARG A 755 -36.33 44.09 -9.98
C ARG A 755 -37.45 43.48 -9.13
N GLY A 756 -37.93 44.25 -8.15
CA GLY A 756 -39.18 43.95 -7.47
C GLY A 756 -40.28 43.79 -8.52
N ARG A 757 -41.05 42.69 -8.43
CA ARG A 757 -42.30 42.57 -9.18
C ARG A 757 -43.27 43.59 -8.62
N ALA A 758 -43.22 44.82 -9.13
CA ALA A 758 -44.31 45.77 -8.98
C ALA A 758 -45.58 45.05 -9.46
N LYS A 759 -46.51 44.78 -8.53
CA LYS A 759 -47.85 44.29 -8.89
C LYS A 759 -48.38 45.28 -9.93
N LYS A 760 -48.68 44.81 -11.15
CA LYS A 760 -49.44 45.60 -12.13
C LYS A 760 -50.79 45.92 -11.48
N LEU A 761 -50.89 47.08 -10.85
CA LEU A 761 -52.16 47.74 -10.58
C LEU A 761 -52.84 47.88 -11.95
N LYS A 762 -53.87 47.07 -12.18
CA LYS A 762 -54.74 47.21 -13.34
C LYS A 762 -55.49 48.55 -13.17
N LEU A 763 -54.93 49.64 -13.69
CA LEU A 763 -55.76 50.78 -14.03
C LEU A 763 -56.79 50.27 -15.05
N LYS A 764 -58.07 50.27 -14.64
CA LYS A 764 -59.19 50.13 -15.57
C LYS A 764 -59.29 51.44 -16.36
N THR A 765 -58.70 51.48 -17.55
CA THR A 765 -59.06 52.50 -18.55
C THR A 765 -60.41 52.14 -19.16
N SER A 766 -61.49 52.68 -18.60
CA SER A 766 -62.81 52.68 -19.24
C SER A 766 -62.84 53.73 -20.34
N SER A 767 -62.71 53.30 -21.59
CA SER A 767 -62.95 54.15 -22.75
C SER A 767 -64.46 54.31 -22.98
N GLY A 768 -65.01 55.44 -22.56
CA GLY A 768 -66.35 55.89 -22.91
C GLY A 768 -66.27 57.37 -23.27
N LEU A 769 -66.59 57.71 -24.52
CA LEU A 769 -66.74 59.10 -24.94
C LEU A 769 -67.92 59.70 -24.18
N ASP A 770 -67.77 60.92 -23.66
CA ASP A 770 -68.80 61.93 -23.92
C ASP A 770 -68.27 63.35 -23.83
N SER A 771 -68.89 64.25 -24.59
CA SER A 771 -68.38 65.58 -24.88
C SER A 771 -69.10 66.70 -24.14
N LYS A 772 -68.35 67.67 -23.59
CA LYS A 772 -68.73 69.10 -23.47
C LYS A 772 -67.56 69.96 -22.95
N PRO A 773 -67.36 71.20 -23.45
CA PRO A 773 -66.24 72.04 -23.06
C PRO A 773 -66.55 72.87 -21.79
N ALA A 774 -65.68 72.83 -20.80
CA ALA A 774 -65.71 73.74 -19.66
C ALA A 774 -64.97 75.05 -19.99
N LYS A 775 -65.55 76.19 -19.61
CA LYS A 775 -64.98 77.53 -19.85
C LYS A 775 -63.73 77.78 -19.00
N LYS A 776 -62.76 78.53 -19.55
CA LYS A 776 -61.76 79.26 -18.76
C LYS A 776 -62.44 80.16 -17.73
N ASN A 777 -61.90 80.27 -16.52
CA ASN A 777 -61.43 81.54 -15.93
C ASN A 777 -60.70 81.35 -14.58
N PRO A 778 -59.94 82.36 -14.08
CA PRO A 778 -58.56 82.09 -13.67
C PRO A 778 -58.15 82.67 -12.32
N TRP A 779 -57.36 81.93 -11.54
CA TRP A 779 -56.60 82.50 -10.43
C TRP A 779 -55.22 81.82 -10.32
N ILE A 780 -54.22 82.56 -10.84
CA ILE A 780 -52.77 82.52 -10.54
C ILE A 780 -52.09 81.15 -10.70
#